data_AF-A0A2T4NRE5-F1
#
_entry.id   AF-A0A2T4NRE5-F1
#
_cell.length_a   1.000
_cell.length_b   1.000
_cell.length_c   1.000
_cell.angle_alpha   90.00
_cell.angle_beta   90.00
_cell.angle_gamma   90.00
#
_symmetry.space_group_name_H-M   'P 1'
#
loop_
_entity.id
_entity.type
_entity.pdbx_description
1 polymer ?
#
loop_
_entity_poly.entity_id
_entity_poly.type
_entity_poly.pdbx_seq_one_letter_code
_entity_poly.pdbx_strand_id
1 'polypeptide(L)'
;MPQLSPYRRLFRLPGTRAFTAGNLIARLPMGMFSVSAIVMIAGSRGSYALAGAVTATGLAATALVAPWIARLVDRHGQARVALPATVIAVLGSLSLLLCVRHDTPDWTLFASYAATATTPNTGGMSRARWAHLLAGDPKALHTANSFEQAADELCFMLGPVLAAFLCGALFPEAGTLVGAVLLLTGMVLFTTRRATEPPVRARIPGKAPLRAPGIPPLLAVCLAMGAVFGATEVVTLAFADAQGRQSAAGVVLALQAAGSCGAGLLYGAMKPAGPAAARLPWCVAAMAALLALPLLAAALTGSLLALAAALLVAGMATAPTMVTAMTLVQERTPEGRLNEGMTLAVTGLLGGIACGSAIGGWTVEHLSPTAGYVVPVTAACVALVLSLRPASNRFTVLPTPIDALRSPAYVRSSKRFDIMRRESRDPHMKFTDGYWLLREGVTAAHPAQVLDVTESDGALEIHAPTRPVRSRGDLMTGPVLTVKVHTPMPGVIGLTLTHFTGGEPRGPRFELAASDTAAEISYDDEHATLTSGDLSVRLARGGPWHVEFLAHGRTLTSSGHRNAGIMTDASGAHHLREQLVLNVGTSVYGLGERFGPLVKNGQVVDIWQADGGTCSEQAYKNVPFFLTDAGYGVFVDHPGKVSFEVASEVVSRVQFSAETQELTYYVIHGPTPKEILRRYTALTGRPALPPAWSFGLWLSTSFTTSYDEETVTSFIDGMRERELPLSVFHFDCFWMREYNWCDFRWDPRVFPDPEGMLARLSARDLRVSVWINPYIAQRSPLFAEGKALGHLLRRPDGSVWQWDMWQPGMALVDFTSPAARDWYAGKLEALLGQGVDCFKTDFGERVPLDVVWSDGSDPERMHNYYTYLYNRTVFEVLRKHRGEQEAVLFARSATAGSQQFPVHWGGDCEATYESMAESLRGGLSLGLSGFGFWSHDIGGFEGTPTPALFKRWLAFGLLSSHSRLHGSSSYRVPWQFDEESVDVTRHFTRLKLRLMPYLYETARAAHTEGLPMMRAMVLEFPDDPGCAHLERQYMLGPDLLVAPVFSDEGDVTYYVPEGTWTHFPAGETVTGPRWVRERHGFLSAPLLVRPGAVIPVGARDDRPDYDHADGVTLRAYGLRPGDEVTVPVGDVTFTVVREGNTLHATCGAPAAAWSLAAGDREVQAPPGTERIALELG
;
A
#
# COMPACT_ATOMS: atom_id res chain seq x y z
N MET A 1 8.00 -18.35 -48.34
CA MET A 1 6.90 -17.45 -48.77
C MET A 1 7.44 -16.04 -48.89
N PRO A 2 7.06 -15.26 -49.93
CA PRO A 2 7.68 -13.95 -50.19
C PRO A 2 7.43 -13.06 -48.96
N GLN A 3 8.48 -12.42 -48.44
CA GLN A 3 8.38 -11.50 -47.31
C GLN A 3 7.44 -10.35 -47.69
N LEU A 4 6.17 -10.47 -47.29
CA LEU A 4 5.20 -9.39 -47.42
C LEU A 4 5.68 -8.22 -46.58
N SER A 5 5.58 -7.01 -47.15
CA SER A 5 5.86 -5.74 -46.46
C SER A 5 5.30 -5.77 -45.02
N PRO A 6 6.08 -5.40 -43.98
CA PRO A 6 5.67 -5.44 -42.57
C PRO A 6 4.29 -4.82 -42.32
N TYR A 7 3.96 -3.75 -43.04
CA TYR A 7 2.66 -3.07 -42.96
C TYR A 7 1.49 -3.88 -43.53
N ARG A 8 1.72 -4.70 -44.58
CA ARG A 8 0.66 -5.58 -45.13
C ARG A 8 0.21 -6.61 -44.11
N ARG A 9 1.06 -6.98 -43.14
CA ARG A 9 0.72 -7.93 -42.07
C ARG A 9 -0.30 -7.34 -41.07
N LEU A 10 -0.20 -6.05 -40.75
CA LEU A 10 -1.13 -5.36 -39.85
C LEU A 10 -2.58 -5.45 -40.37
N PHE A 11 -2.77 -5.23 -41.67
CA PHE A 11 -4.08 -5.16 -42.32
C PHE A 11 -4.67 -6.53 -42.73
N ARG A 12 -4.10 -7.64 -42.23
CA ARG A 12 -4.66 -8.98 -42.38
C ARG A 12 -5.59 -9.37 -41.25
N LEU A 13 -5.44 -8.76 -40.08
CA LEU A 13 -6.33 -9.00 -38.95
C LEU A 13 -7.73 -8.46 -39.28
N PRO A 14 -8.80 -9.24 -39.09
CA PRO A 14 -10.16 -8.81 -39.38
C PRO A 14 -10.51 -7.48 -38.69
N GLY A 15 -11.17 -6.56 -39.40
CA GLY A 15 -11.59 -5.27 -38.86
C GLY A 15 -10.52 -4.16 -38.84
N THR A 16 -9.23 -4.49 -38.99
CA THR A 16 -8.14 -3.48 -38.92
C THR A 16 -8.21 -2.40 -39.98
N ARG A 17 -8.48 -2.76 -41.24
CA ARG A 17 -8.64 -1.80 -42.35
C ARG A 17 -9.76 -0.79 -42.08
N ALA A 18 -10.87 -1.27 -41.53
CA ALA A 18 -12.06 -0.47 -41.33
C ALA A 18 -11.90 0.53 -40.18
N PHE A 19 -11.33 0.11 -39.04
CA PHE A 19 -11.08 1.09 -37.97
C PHE A 19 -9.93 2.04 -38.34
N THR A 20 -8.91 1.57 -39.08
CA THR A 20 -7.81 2.44 -39.51
C THR A 20 -8.30 3.51 -40.48
N ALA A 21 -9.18 3.17 -41.43
CA ALA A 21 -9.81 4.14 -42.32
C ALA A 21 -10.68 5.15 -41.54
N GLY A 22 -11.51 4.68 -40.61
CA GLY A 22 -12.31 5.56 -39.75
C GLY A 22 -11.45 6.50 -38.90
N ASN A 23 -10.35 5.97 -38.35
CA ASN A 23 -9.37 6.72 -37.58
C ASN A 23 -8.70 7.83 -38.41
N LEU A 24 -8.24 7.54 -39.63
CA LEU A 24 -7.64 8.54 -40.52
C LEU A 24 -8.62 9.67 -40.87
N ILE A 25 -9.87 9.31 -41.20
CA ILE A 25 -10.93 10.28 -41.50
C ILE A 25 -11.23 11.16 -40.28
N ALA A 26 -11.27 10.57 -39.08
CA ALA A 26 -11.54 11.30 -37.84
C ALA A 26 -10.36 12.17 -37.37
N ARG A 27 -9.13 11.88 -37.79
CA ARG A 27 -7.92 12.63 -37.40
C ARG A 27 -7.62 13.81 -38.32
N LEU A 28 -7.95 13.70 -39.60
CA LEU A 28 -7.70 14.76 -40.58
C LEU A 28 -8.21 16.14 -40.11
N PRO A 29 -9.39 16.27 -39.47
CA PRO A 29 -9.89 17.53 -38.94
C PRO A 29 -9.01 18.19 -37.87
N MET A 30 -8.18 17.44 -37.12
CA MET A 30 -7.30 18.02 -36.10
C MET A 30 -6.31 19.03 -36.71
N GLY A 31 -5.82 18.77 -37.93
CA GLY A 31 -5.01 19.72 -38.67
C GLY A 31 -5.81 20.83 -39.38
N MET A 32 -7.14 20.69 -39.49
CA MET A 32 -8.01 21.65 -40.18
C MET A 32 -8.55 22.72 -39.24
N PHE A 33 -9.02 22.35 -38.05
CA PHE A 33 -9.83 23.22 -37.19
C PHE A 33 -9.12 24.50 -36.74
N SER A 34 -7.83 24.45 -36.44
CA SER A 34 -7.06 25.65 -36.04
C SER A 34 -7.01 26.66 -37.18
N VAL A 35 -6.60 26.21 -38.37
CA VAL A 35 -6.47 27.07 -39.56
C VAL A 35 -7.83 27.59 -40.02
N SER A 36 -8.85 26.73 -40.06
CA SER A 36 -10.19 27.13 -40.46
C SER A 36 -10.83 28.12 -39.48
N ALA A 37 -10.64 27.95 -38.16
CA ALA A 37 -11.14 28.90 -37.17
C ALA A 37 -10.45 30.27 -37.32
N ILE A 38 -9.13 30.29 -37.53
CA ILE A 38 -8.37 31.53 -37.73
C ILE A 38 -8.85 32.27 -38.99
N VAL A 39 -8.93 31.58 -40.14
CA VAL A 39 -9.35 32.18 -41.41
C VAL A 39 -10.80 32.69 -41.34
N MET A 40 -11.71 31.91 -40.74
CA MET A 40 -13.12 32.25 -40.62
C MET A 40 -13.36 33.44 -39.68
N ILE A 41 -12.72 33.47 -38.50
CA ILE A 41 -12.90 34.56 -37.52
C ILE A 41 -12.16 35.82 -37.99
N ALA A 42 -10.92 35.70 -38.47
CA ALA A 42 -10.18 36.86 -38.96
C ALA A 42 -10.84 37.47 -40.22
N GLY A 43 -11.36 36.63 -41.12
CA GLY A 43 -12.04 37.08 -42.33
C GLY A 43 -13.37 37.79 -42.07
N SER A 44 -14.10 37.41 -41.02
CA SER A 44 -15.40 38.01 -40.66
C SER A 44 -15.27 39.18 -39.66
N ARG A 45 -14.41 39.06 -38.65
CA ARG A 45 -14.24 40.05 -37.55
C ARG A 45 -13.09 41.03 -37.78
N GLY A 46 -12.30 40.85 -38.84
CA GLY A 46 -11.15 41.71 -39.14
C GLY A 46 -10.03 41.66 -38.10
N SER A 47 -10.02 40.65 -37.21
CA SER A 47 -9.07 40.57 -36.09
C SER A 47 -8.43 39.19 -36.01
N TYR A 48 -7.17 39.12 -36.45
CA TYR A 48 -6.31 37.94 -36.24
C TYR A 48 -5.99 37.71 -34.76
N ALA A 49 -5.94 38.78 -33.95
CA ALA A 49 -5.73 38.67 -32.51
C ALA A 49 -6.91 37.97 -31.82
N LEU A 50 -8.15 38.32 -32.17
CA LEU A 50 -9.35 37.64 -31.68
C LEU A 50 -9.39 36.18 -32.13
N ALA A 51 -9.11 35.94 -33.42
CA ALA A 51 -9.09 34.60 -33.99
C ALA A 51 -8.03 33.69 -33.32
N GLY A 52 -6.84 34.24 -33.05
CA GLY A 52 -5.78 33.57 -32.30
C GLY A 52 -6.17 33.30 -30.84
N ALA A 53 -6.78 34.26 -30.14
CA ALA A 53 -7.22 34.11 -28.76
C ALA A 53 -8.32 33.05 -28.58
N VAL A 54 -9.30 33.01 -29.49
CA VAL A 54 -10.35 31.97 -29.51
C VAL A 54 -9.72 30.60 -29.73
N THR A 55 -8.79 30.49 -30.69
CA THR A 55 -8.10 29.23 -31.01
C THR A 55 -7.24 28.73 -29.83
N ALA A 56 -6.48 29.63 -29.19
CA ALA A 56 -5.70 29.32 -28.00
C ALA A 56 -6.59 28.85 -26.83
N THR A 57 -7.78 29.44 -26.67
CA THR A 57 -8.74 29.04 -25.65
C THR A 57 -9.26 27.62 -25.87
N GLY A 58 -9.54 27.22 -27.12
CA GLY A 58 -9.92 25.84 -27.44
C GLY A 58 -8.81 24.83 -27.17
N LEU A 59 -7.56 25.19 -27.48
CA LEU A 59 -6.40 24.35 -27.18
C LEU A 59 -6.21 24.16 -25.67
N ALA A 60 -6.33 25.23 -24.89
CA ALA A 60 -6.26 25.18 -23.42
C ALA A 60 -7.41 24.36 -22.82
N ALA A 61 -8.64 24.55 -23.32
CA ALA A 61 -9.78 23.74 -22.91
C ALA A 61 -9.57 22.25 -23.24
N THR A 62 -9.02 21.95 -24.41
CA THR A 62 -8.70 20.57 -24.85
C THR A 62 -7.66 19.92 -23.93
N ALA A 63 -6.61 20.66 -23.55
CA ALA A 63 -5.59 20.16 -22.63
C ALA A 63 -6.18 19.69 -21.29
N LEU A 64 -7.24 20.35 -20.81
CA LEU A 64 -7.92 20.03 -19.54
C LEU A 64 -8.98 18.93 -19.70
N VAL A 65 -9.81 19.01 -20.74
CA VAL A 65 -10.99 18.16 -20.92
C VAL A 65 -10.63 16.81 -21.55
N ALA A 66 -9.64 16.75 -22.45
CA ALA A 66 -9.31 15.52 -23.17
C ALA A 66 -8.88 14.35 -22.26
N PRO A 67 -8.03 14.55 -21.22
CA PRO A 67 -7.71 13.46 -20.28
C PRO A 67 -8.94 12.91 -19.54
N TRP A 68 -9.92 13.76 -19.24
CA TRP A 68 -11.16 13.34 -18.59
C TRP A 68 -12.04 12.49 -19.53
N ILE A 69 -12.20 12.90 -20.80
CA ILE A 69 -12.89 12.11 -21.82
C ILE A 69 -12.19 10.77 -22.04
N ALA A 70 -10.85 10.77 -22.08
CA ALA A 70 -10.06 9.55 -22.23
C ALA A 70 -10.22 8.58 -21.04
N ARG A 71 -10.29 9.11 -19.81
CA ARG A 71 -10.61 8.31 -18.61
C ARG A 71 -12.01 7.70 -18.69
N LEU A 72 -12.99 8.43 -19.20
CA LEU A 72 -14.34 7.91 -19.43
C LEU A 72 -14.35 6.80 -20.49
N VAL A 73 -13.56 6.96 -21.57
CA VAL A 73 -13.35 5.93 -22.60
C VAL A 73 -12.75 4.66 -22.01
N ASP A 74 -11.70 4.77 -21.18
CA ASP A 74 -11.10 3.63 -20.50
C ASP A 74 -12.11 2.91 -19.57
N ARG A 75 -12.97 3.68 -18.88
CA ARG A 75 -13.94 3.15 -17.93
C ARG A 75 -15.19 2.53 -18.56
N HIS A 76 -15.68 3.07 -19.67
CA HIS A 76 -16.99 2.70 -20.22
C HIS A 76 -16.93 2.12 -21.65
N GLY A 77 -15.75 2.15 -22.27
CA GLY A 77 -15.52 1.69 -23.65
C GLY A 77 -15.48 2.84 -24.64
N GLN A 78 -14.63 2.69 -25.67
CA GLN A 78 -14.42 3.67 -26.74
C GLN A 78 -15.74 4.06 -27.41
N ALA A 79 -16.55 3.11 -27.81
CA ALA A 79 -17.72 3.42 -28.61
C ALA A 79 -18.97 3.78 -27.79
N ARG A 80 -18.93 3.68 -26.44
CA ARG A 80 -19.97 4.29 -25.57
C ARG A 80 -19.70 5.76 -25.28
N VAL A 81 -18.44 6.19 -25.28
CA VAL A 81 -18.06 7.56 -24.86
C VAL A 81 -17.63 8.43 -26.03
N ALA A 82 -16.86 7.89 -26.99
CA ALA A 82 -16.27 8.70 -28.05
C ALA A 82 -17.32 9.31 -28.99
N LEU A 83 -18.38 8.58 -29.34
CA LEU A 83 -19.42 9.10 -30.23
C LEU A 83 -20.22 10.25 -29.59
N PRO A 84 -20.78 10.12 -28.36
CA PRO A 84 -21.41 11.25 -27.67
C PRO A 84 -20.49 12.46 -27.51
N ALA A 85 -19.23 12.23 -27.13
CA ALA A 85 -18.25 13.30 -26.98
C ALA A 85 -17.95 14.01 -28.32
N THR A 86 -17.83 13.26 -29.42
CA THR A 86 -17.70 13.84 -30.77
C THR A 86 -18.93 14.64 -31.18
N VAL A 87 -20.14 14.20 -30.83
CA VAL A 87 -21.37 14.97 -31.14
C VAL A 87 -21.34 16.33 -30.43
N ILE A 88 -20.93 16.38 -29.16
CA ILE A 88 -20.79 17.64 -28.42
C ILE A 88 -19.73 18.53 -29.09
N ALA A 89 -18.58 17.98 -29.45
CA ALA A 89 -17.54 18.74 -30.14
C ALA A 89 -18.01 19.30 -31.49
N VAL A 90 -18.74 18.51 -32.28
CA VAL A 90 -19.33 18.94 -33.56
C VAL A 90 -20.37 20.04 -33.34
N LEU A 91 -21.20 19.94 -32.31
CA LEU A 91 -22.14 21.01 -31.93
C LEU A 91 -21.40 22.29 -31.54
N GLY A 92 -20.26 22.18 -30.86
CA GLY A 92 -19.36 23.32 -30.60
C GLY A 92 -18.85 23.97 -31.88
N SER A 93 -18.38 23.18 -32.85
CA SER A 93 -17.92 23.68 -34.16
C SER A 93 -19.05 24.32 -34.97
N LEU A 94 -20.25 23.74 -34.95
CA LEU A 94 -21.44 24.31 -35.59
C LEU A 94 -21.92 25.58 -34.88
N SER A 95 -21.85 25.63 -33.55
CA SER A 95 -22.12 26.85 -32.78
C SER A 95 -21.14 27.97 -33.16
N LEU A 96 -19.85 27.66 -33.28
CA LEU A 96 -18.84 28.63 -33.70
C LEU A 96 -19.14 29.19 -35.10
N LEU A 97 -19.53 28.31 -36.03
CA LEU A 97 -19.96 28.68 -37.38
C LEU A 97 -21.14 29.65 -37.36
N LEU A 98 -22.16 29.37 -36.54
CA LEU A 98 -23.32 30.24 -36.39
C LEU A 98 -22.97 31.57 -35.72
N CYS A 99 -22.11 31.56 -34.69
CA CYS A 99 -21.64 32.77 -34.02
C CYS A 99 -20.85 33.69 -34.96
N VAL A 100 -20.04 33.12 -35.85
CA VAL A 100 -19.36 33.91 -36.88
C VAL A 100 -20.36 34.44 -37.91
N ARG A 101 -21.25 33.58 -38.43
CA ARG A 101 -22.21 33.95 -39.48
C ARG A 101 -23.22 35.01 -39.04
N HIS A 102 -23.60 35.02 -37.77
CA HIS A 102 -24.57 35.95 -37.18
C HIS A 102 -23.92 37.11 -36.40
N ASP A 103 -22.60 37.26 -36.48
CA ASP A 103 -21.85 38.36 -35.84
C ASP A 103 -22.15 38.52 -34.34
N THR A 104 -22.30 37.41 -33.60
CA THR A 104 -22.65 37.41 -32.17
C THR A 104 -21.54 38.01 -31.28
N PRO A 105 -21.77 38.34 -29.99
CA PRO A 105 -20.71 38.90 -29.15
C PRO A 105 -19.47 38.00 -29.02
N ASP A 106 -18.26 38.58 -29.00
CA ASP A 106 -16.99 37.84 -29.06
C ASP A 106 -16.85 36.69 -28.05
N TRP A 107 -17.35 36.86 -26.82
CA TRP A 107 -17.29 35.82 -25.78
C TRP A 107 -17.97 34.50 -26.20
N THR A 108 -18.97 34.57 -27.09
CA THR A 108 -19.67 33.39 -27.62
C THR A 108 -18.78 32.54 -28.52
N LEU A 109 -17.77 33.15 -29.17
CA LEU A 109 -16.76 32.44 -29.97
C LEU A 109 -15.85 31.61 -29.06
N PHE A 110 -15.41 32.19 -27.94
CA PHE A 110 -14.62 31.48 -26.92
C PHE A 110 -15.37 30.29 -26.33
N ALA A 111 -16.63 30.48 -25.94
CA ALA A 111 -17.47 29.42 -25.40
C ALA A 111 -17.73 28.30 -26.42
N SER A 112 -18.04 28.67 -27.68
CA SER A 112 -18.29 27.70 -28.76
C SER A 112 -17.05 26.89 -29.10
N TYR A 113 -15.88 27.53 -29.16
CA TYR A 113 -14.63 26.83 -29.45
C TYR A 113 -14.16 25.98 -28.26
N ALA A 114 -14.36 26.43 -27.01
CA ALA A 114 -14.10 25.62 -25.82
C ALA A 114 -14.95 24.34 -25.77
N ALA A 115 -16.20 24.36 -26.28
CA ALA A 115 -17.05 23.17 -26.36
C ALA A 115 -16.46 22.06 -27.28
N THR A 116 -15.60 22.43 -28.24
CA THR A 116 -14.89 21.47 -29.11
C THR A 116 -13.85 20.62 -28.36
N ALA A 117 -13.48 21.01 -27.13
CA ALA A 117 -12.52 20.32 -26.28
C ALA A 117 -12.93 18.89 -25.88
N THR A 118 -14.20 18.53 -26.09
CA THR A 118 -14.72 17.18 -25.91
C THR A 118 -14.27 16.19 -27.01
N THR A 119 -13.58 16.67 -28.06
CA THR A 119 -13.08 15.83 -29.15
C THR A 119 -12.20 14.68 -28.62
N PRO A 120 -12.58 13.41 -28.83
CA PRO A 120 -11.80 12.28 -28.34
C PRO A 120 -10.46 12.12 -29.07
N ASN A 121 -9.43 11.69 -28.33
CA ASN A 121 -8.13 11.35 -28.89
C ASN A 121 -8.18 10.03 -29.67
N THR A 122 -8.58 10.09 -30.95
CA THR A 122 -8.57 8.95 -31.88
C THR A 122 -7.17 8.37 -32.08
N GLY A 123 -6.14 9.23 -31.99
CA GLY A 123 -4.72 8.96 -31.74
C GLY A 123 -4.46 7.79 -30.79
N GLY A 124 -4.79 8.06 -29.54
CA GLY A 124 -4.65 7.14 -28.43
C GLY A 124 -5.56 5.93 -28.55
N MET A 125 -6.81 6.13 -28.99
CA MET A 125 -7.78 5.02 -29.12
C MET A 125 -7.36 3.98 -30.17
N SER A 126 -6.82 4.39 -31.31
CA SER A 126 -6.31 3.46 -32.32
C SER A 126 -5.09 2.70 -31.81
N ARG A 127 -4.18 3.38 -31.13
CA ARG A 127 -3.01 2.77 -30.48
C ARG A 127 -3.41 1.77 -29.40
N ALA A 128 -4.47 2.04 -28.64
CA ALA A 128 -5.03 1.08 -27.69
C ALA A 128 -5.63 -0.16 -28.38
N ARG A 129 -6.26 -0.01 -29.56
CA ARG A 129 -6.70 -1.16 -30.37
C ARG A 129 -5.52 -1.98 -30.89
N TRP A 130 -4.47 -1.34 -31.36
CA TRP A 130 -3.26 -2.04 -31.80
C TRP A 130 -2.58 -2.78 -30.66
N ALA A 131 -2.42 -2.16 -29.49
CA ALA A 131 -1.88 -2.80 -28.30
C ALA A 131 -2.70 -4.02 -27.88
N HIS A 132 -4.04 -3.93 -27.94
CA HIS A 132 -4.92 -5.04 -27.66
C HIS A 132 -4.82 -6.18 -28.70
N LEU A 133 -4.87 -5.86 -29.99
CA LEU A 133 -4.83 -6.85 -31.07
C LEU A 133 -3.45 -7.53 -31.24
N LEU A 134 -2.38 -6.88 -30.78
CA LEU A 134 -0.99 -7.31 -30.99
C LEU A 134 -0.23 -7.58 -29.68
N ALA A 135 -0.94 -7.79 -28.55
CA ALA A 135 -0.34 -7.95 -27.22
C ALA A 135 0.77 -9.02 -27.13
N GLY A 136 0.76 -10.03 -28.01
CA GLY A 136 1.79 -11.08 -28.11
C GLY A 136 2.84 -10.90 -29.22
N ASP A 137 2.83 -9.80 -29.98
CA ASP A 137 3.79 -9.55 -31.06
C ASP A 137 4.38 -8.12 -30.97
N PRO A 138 5.41 -7.90 -30.12
CA PRO A 138 6.05 -6.60 -29.94
C PRO A 138 6.61 -5.99 -31.24
N LYS A 139 6.98 -6.84 -32.22
CA LYS A 139 7.47 -6.39 -33.53
C LYS A 139 6.34 -5.80 -34.36
N ALA A 140 5.19 -6.48 -34.40
CA ALA A 140 4.01 -5.94 -35.07
C ALA A 140 3.49 -4.68 -34.36
N LEU A 141 3.56 -4.62 -33.03
CA LEU A 141 3.16 -3.44 -32.26
C LEU A 141 4.06 -2.22 -32.56
N HIS A 142 5.38 -2.41 -32.67
CA HIS A 142 6.30 -1.36 -33.13
C HIS A 142 5.93 -0.86 -34.53
N THR A 143 5.71 -1.76 -35.49
CA THR A 143 5.28 -1.39 -36.84
C THR A 143 3.92 -0.65 -36.84
N ALA A 144 2.98 -1.05 -35.96
CA ALA A 144 1.71 -0.37 -35.80
C ALA A 144 1.86 1.03 -35.20
N ASN A 145 2.68 1.21 -34.16
CA ASN A 145 2.98 2.52 -33.58
C ASN A 145 3.67 3.46 -34.59
N SER A 146 4.55 2.92 -35.44
CA SER A 146 5.14 3.66 -36.58
C SER A 146 4.12 4.04 -37.65
N PHE A 147 3.18 3.14 -37.98
CA PHE A 147 2.07 3.46 -38.89
C PHE A 147 1.21 4.59 -38.32
N GLU A 148 0.87 4.51 -37.04
CA GLU A 148 0.07 5.52 -36.34
C GLU A 148 0.78 6.87 -36.29
N GLN A 149 2.11 6.91 -36.15
CA GLN A 149 2.88 8.15 -36.26
C GLN A 149 2.85 8.72 -37.68
N ALA A 150 3.06 7.88 -38.71
CA ALA A 150 2.99 8.33 -40.10
C ALA A 150 1.59 8.85 -40.48
N ALA A 151 0.54 8.26 -39.90
CA ALA A 151 -0.83 8.75 -40.03
C ALA A 151 -1.01 10.13 -39.40
N ASP A 152 -0.41 10.37 -38.22
CA ASP A 152 -0.45 11.69 -37.57
C ASP A 152 0.24 12.75 -38.46
N GLU A 153 1.45 12.46 -38.98
CA GLU A 153 2.18 13.37 -39.90
C GLU A 153 1.40 13.67 -41.18
N LEU A 154 0.74 12.66 -41.75
CA LEU A 154 -0.08 12.83 -42.95
C LEU A 154 -1.27 13.76 -42.68
N CYS A 155 -1.94 13.60 -41.54
CA CYS A 155 -3.06 14.46 -41.15
C CYS A 155 -2.61 15.89 -40.86
N PHE A 156 -1.47 16.10 -40.19
CA PHE A 156 -0.91 17.43 -39.94
C PHE A 156 -0.39 18.11 -41.22
N MET A 157 0.06 17.35 -42.21
CA MET A 157 0.49 17.88 -43.50
C MET A 157 -0.69 18.25 -44.41
N LEU A 158 -1.71 17.38 -44.50
CA LEU A 158 -2.85 17.59 -45.40
C LEU A 158 -3.93 18.51 -44.83
N GLY A 159 -4.12 18.50 -43.51
CA GLY A 159 -5.19 19.23 -42.82
C GLY A 159 -5.16 20.75 -43.08
N PRO A 160 -4.06 21.46 -42.76
CA PRO A 160 -3.93 22.89 -43.01
C PRO A 160 -4.12 23.28 -44.47
N VAL A 161 -3.56 22.49 -45.40
CA VAL A 161 -3.66 22.74 -46.85
C VAL A 161 -5.11 22.62 -47.31
N LEU A 162 -5.80 21.55 -46.88
CA LEU A 162 -7.20 21.33 -47.22
C LEU A 162 -8.10 22.41 -46.59
N ALA A 163 -7.84 22.79 -45.34
CA ALA A 163 -8.55 23.86 -44.64
C ALA A 163 -8.41 25.20 -45.37
N ALA A 164 -7.17 25.62 -45.66
CA ALA A 164 -6.90 26.87 -46.36
C ALA A 164 -7.52 26.89 -47.77
N PHE A 165 -7.41 25.78 -48.51
CA PHE A 165 -8.04 25.64 -49.83
C PHE A 165 -9.57 25.75 -49.74
N LEU A 166 -10.22 25.04 -48.82
CA LEU A 166 -11.68 25.06 -48.68
C LEU A 166 -12.19 26.44 -48.26
N CYS A 167 -11.53 27.07 -47.28
CA CYS A 167 -11.89 28.41 -46.83
C CYS A 167 -11.70 29.47 -47.92
N GLY A 168 -10.65 29.36 -48.75
CA GLY A 168 -10.35 30.31 -49.82
C GLY A 168 -11.14 30.08 -51.12
N ALA A 169 -11.43 28.82 -51.47
CA ALA A 169 -12.06 28.46 -52.74
C ALA A 169 -13.60 28.39 -52.68
N LEU A 170 -14.18 28.16 -51.50
CA LEU A 170 -15.64 28.03 -51.33
C LEU A 170 -16.20 29.22 -50.56
N PHE A 171 -16.04 29.22 -49.23
CA PHE A 171 -16.48 30.28 -48.32
C PHE A 171 -15.73 30.14 -46.99
N PRO A 172 -15.60 31.21 -46.19
CA PRO A 172 -14.73 31.23 -44.99
C PRO A 172 -15.00 30.09 -44.00
N GLU A 173 -16.27 29.69 -43.86
CA GLU A 173 -16.75 28.63 -42.97
C GLU A 173 -16.48 27.20 -43.46
N ALA A 174 -16.14 27.01 -44.74
CA ALA A 174 -16.16 25.71 -45.39
C ALA A 174 -15.18 24.71 -44.76
N GLY A 175 -14.00 25.16 -44.36
CA GLY A 175 -13.00 24.29 -43.73
C GLY A 175 -13.47 23.70 -42.39
N THR A 176 -14.08 24.52 -41.52
CA THR A 176 -14.62 24.07 -40.22
C THR A 176 -15.81 23.14 -40.41
N LEU A 177 -16.70 23.44 -41.37
CA LEU A 177 -17.87 22.62 -41.67
C LEU A 177 -17.47 21.23 -42.18
N VAL A 178 -16.57 21.17 -43.18
CA VAL A 178 -16.06 19.90 -43.71
C VAL A 178 -15.30 19.14 -42.64
N GLY A 179 -14.50 19.81 -41.82
CA GLY A 179 -13.81 19.21 -40.67
C GLY A 179 -14.78 18.54 -39.69
N ALA A 180 -15.90 19.19 -39.35
CA ALA A 180 -16.92 18.63 -38.47
C ALA A 180 -17.60 17.38 -39.06
N VAL A 181 -17.91 17.40 -40.36
CA VAL A 181 -18.49 16.25 -41.08
C VAL A 181 -17.52 15.07 -41.11
N LEU A 182 -16.25 15.33 -41.43
CA LEU A 182 -15.20 14.31 -41.44
C LEU A 182 -14.98 13.72 -40.04
N LEU A 183 -14.94 14.55 -38.99
CA LEU A 183 -14.78 14.08 -37.61
C LEU A 183 -15.92 13.13 -37.21
N LEU A 184 -17.18 13.53 -37.44
CA LEU A 184 -18.34 12.73 -37.10
C LEU A 184 -18.37 11.42 -37.90
N THR A 185 -18.14 11.51 -39.22
CA THR A 185 -18.16 10.34 -40.12
C THR A 185 -17.06 9.35 -39.74
N GLY A 186 -15.83 9.84 -39.53
CA GLY A 186 -14.70 9.02 -39.13
C GLY A 186 -14.94 8.37 -37.76
N MET A 187 -15.47 9.11 -36.79
CA MET A 187 -15.77 8.57 -35.45
C MET A 187 -16.85 7.48 -35.50
N VAL A 188 -17.91 7.66 -36.29
CA VAL A 188 -18.94 6.61 -36.50
C VAL A 188 -18.31 5.37 -37.12
N LEU A 189 -17.48 5.53 -38.17
CA LEU A 189 -16.78 4.41 -38.80
C LEU A 189 -15.80 3.70 -37.84
N PHE A 190 -15.15 4.43 -36.95
CA PHE A 190 -14.22 3.89 -35.95
C PHE A 190 -14.97 3.12 -34.84
N THR A 191 -16.04 3.71 -34.30
CA THR A 191 -16.79 3.19 -33.15
C THR A 191 -17.75 2.05 -33.51
N THR A 192 -18.20 1.95 -34.76
CA THR A 192 -18.99 0.81 -35.26
C THR A 192 -18.18 -0.50 -35.31
N ARG A 193 -16.85 -0.44 -35.28
CA ARG A 193 -15.97 -1.64 -35.28
C ARG A 193 -15.70 -2.17 -33.87
N ARG A 194 -16.77 -2.65 -33.21
CA ARG A 194 -16.77 -3.21 -31.84
C ARG A 194 -15.81 -4.39 -31.65
N ALA A 195 -15.65 -5.25 -32.66
CA ALA A 195 -14.77 -6.42 -32.57
C ALA A 195 -13.27 -6.10 -32.39
N THR A 196 -12.86 -4.86 -32.68
CA THR A 196 -11.48 -4.38 -32.50
C THR A 196 -11.32 -3.49 -31.27
N GLU A 197 -12.42 -3.20 -30.56
CA GLU A 197 -12.44 -2.38 -29.35
C GLU A 197 -11.83 -3.17 -28.18
N PRO A 198 -10.91 -2.60 -27.39
CA PRO A 198 -10.39 -3.27 -26.21
C PRO A 198 -11.52 -3.48 -25.19
N PRO A 199 -11.58 -4.64 -24.49
CA PRO A 199 -12.63 -4.89 -23.52
C PRO A 199 -12.52 -3.94 -22.33
N VAL A 200 -13.68 -3.49 -21.83
CA VAL A 200 -13.77 -2.73 -20.58
C VAL A 200 -13.44 -3.68 -19.43
N ARG A 201 -12.32 -3.45 -18.75
CA ARG A 201 -11.89 -4.29 -17.61
C ARG A 201 -12.45 -3.74 -16.30
N ALA A 202 -12.75 -4.63 -15.37
CA ALA A 202 -13.17 -4.26 -14.01
C ALA A 202 -12.05 -3.45 -13.32
N ARG A 203 -12.46 -2.51 -12.47
CA ARG A 203 -11.59 -1.51 -11.85
C ARG A 203 -10.54 -2.19 -10.96
N ILE A 204 -9.29 -2.26 -11.42
CA ILE A 204 -8.14 -2.63 -10.59
C ILE A 204 -7.70 -1.37 -9.81
N PRO A 205 -7.52 -1.44 -8.48
CA PRO A 205 -6.94 -0.34 -7.71
C PRO A 205 -5.54 -0.01 -8.25
N GLY A 206 -5.29 1.26 -8.60
CA GLY A 206 -4.01 1.66 -9.20
C GLY A 206 -3.86 3.18 -9.35
N LYS A 207 -2.62 3.66 -9.22
CA LYS A 207 -2.25 5.09 -9.33
C LYS A 207 -2.74 5.68 -10.67
N ALA A 208 -3.16 6.95 -10.66
CA ALA A 208 -3.49 7.68 -11.90
C ALA A 208 -2.28 7.64 -12.86
N PRO A 209 -2.47 7.55 -14.20
CA PRO A 209 -1.34 7.53 -15.14
C PRO A 209 -0.38 8.70 -14.96
N LEU A 210 -0.90 9.88 -14.59
CA LEU A 210 -0.09 11.07 -14.26
C LEU A 210 0.89 10.84 -13.10
N ARG A 211 0.59 9.92 -12.17
CA ARG A 211 1.42 9.56 -11.01
C ARG A 211 2.11 8.21 -11.18
N ALA A 212 2.00 7.58 -12.36
CA ALA A 212 2.64 6.30 -12.62
C ALA A 212 4.17 6.47 -12.76
N PRO A 213 4.99 5.56 -12.19
CA PRO A 213 6.44 5.66 -12.26
C PRO A 213 6.97 5.82 -13.68
N GLY A 214 7.78 6.85 -13.91
CA GLY A 214 8.37 7.13 -15.22
C GLY A 214 7.45 7.77 -16.26
N ILE A 215 6.16 8.02 -15.98
CA ILE A 215 5.28 8.82 -16.85
C ILE A 215 5.54 10.34 -16.71
N PRO A 216 5.63 10.96 -15.51
CA PRO A 216 5.92 12.40 -15.39
C PRO A 216 7.13 12.90 -16.18
N PRO A 217 8.33 12.26 -16.13
CA PRO A 217 9.45 12.70 -16.95
C PRO A 217 9.20 12.52 -18.46
N LEU A 218 8.44 11.50 -18.88
CA LEU A 218 8.04 11.34 -20.28
C LEU A 218 7.09 12.45 -20.71
N LEU A 219 6.16 12.87 -19.86
CA LEU A 219 5.27 14.00 -20.14
C LEU A 219 6.05 15.32 -20.26
N ALA A 220 7.09 15.51 -19.44
CA ALA A 220 8.00 16.65 -19.56
C ALA A 220 8.82 16.61 -20.87
N VAL A 221 9.26 15.43 -21.31
CA VAL A 221 9.87 15.23 -22.64
C VAL A 221 8.85 15.57 -23.74
N CYS A 222 7.61 15.10 -23.65
CA CYS A 222 6.53 15.46 -24.59
C CYS A 222 6.25 16.96 -24.63
N LEU A 223 6.28 17.66 -23.47
CA LEU A 223 6.17 19.11 -23.40
C LEU A 223 7.30 19.81 -24.16
N ALA A 224 8.55 19.42 -23.91
CA ALA A 224 9.70 19.98 -24.60
C ALA A 224 9.68 19.68 -26.11
N MET A 225 9.26 18.48 -26.52
CA MET A 225 9.05 18.12 -27.93
C MET A 225 7.95 18.95 -28.58
N GLY A 226 6.86 19.24 -27.86
CA GLY A 226 5.81 20.14 -28.34
C GLY A 226 6.37 21.54 -28.64
N ALA A 227 7.24 22.04 -27.76
CA ALA A 227 7.88 23.35 -27.95
C ALA A 227 8.78 23.40 -29.19
N VAL A 228 9.42 22.29 -29.57
CA VAL A 228 10.13 22.18 -30.85
C VAL A 228 9.17 22.43 -32.02
N PHE A 229 8.02 21.77 -32.04
CA PHE A 229 7.06 21.88 -33.14
C PHE A 229 6.49 23.30 -33.25
N GLY A 230 6.00 23.84 -32.13
CA GLY A 230 5.41 25.18 -32.11
C GLY A 230 6.40 26.29 -32.49
N ALA A 231 7.65 26.18 -32.03
CA ALA A 231 8.68 27.15 -32.38
C ALA A 231 9.12 27.03 -33.84
N THR A 232 9.31 25.80 -34.35
CA THR A 232 9.72 25.58 -35.74
C THR A 232 8.66 26.12 -36.71
N GLU A 233 7.37 25.89 -36.45
CA GLU A 233 6.28 26.42 -37.26
C GLU A 233 6.33 27.96 -37.36
N VAL A 234 6.33 28.65 -36.22
CA VAL A 234 6.30 30.13 -36.17
C VAL A 234 7.57 30.74 -36.78
N VAL A 235 8.74 30.19 -36.45
CA VAL A 235 10.03 30.71 -36.93
C VAL A 235 10.19 30.50 -38.44
N THR A 236 9.76 29.35 -38.99
CA THR A 236 9.81 29.09 -40.43
C THR A 236 8.85 30.00 -41.20
N LEU A 237 7.66 30.27 -40.67
CA LEU A 237 6.74 31.23 -41.26
C LEU A 237 7.37 32.64 -41.33
N ALA A 238 7.93 33.12 -40.22
CA ALA A 238 8.56 34.42 -40.17
C ALA A 238 9.81 34.55 -41.05
N PHE A 239 10.60 33.48 -41.17
CA PHE A 239 11.79 33.46 -42.04
C PHE A 239 11.42 33.50 -43.52
N ALA A 240 10.36 32.79 -43.92
CA ALA A 240 9.85 32.85 -45.29
C ALA A 240 9.23 34.21 -45.62
N ASP A 241 8.55 34.82 -44.65
CA ASP A 241 7.97 36.17 -44.77
C ASP A 241 9.06 37.25 -44.90
N ALA A 242 10.14 37.16 -44.11
CA ALA A 242 11.31 38.03 -44.23
C ALA A 242 12.02 37.94 -45.60
N GLN A 243 11.76 36.89 -46.38
CA GLN A 243 12.25 36.73 -47.76
C GLN A 243 11.21 37.11 -48.83
N GLY A 244 10.05 37.64 -48.43
CA GLY A 244 8.95 37.98 -49.34
C GLY A 244 8.28 36.77 -49.98
N ARG A 245 8.37 35.59 -49.36
CA ARG A 245 7.88 34.29 -49.89
C ARG A 245 6.92 33.62 -48.93
N GLN A 246 5.97 34.38 -48.37
CA GLN A 246 5.00 33.91 -47.37
C GLN A 246 4.22 32.65 -47.80
N SER A 247 3.84 32.56 -49.08
CA SER A 247 3.12 31.40 -49.63
C SER A 247 3.94 30.11 -49.69
N ALA A 248 5.27 30.19 -49.65
CA ALA A 248 6.15 29.03 -49.69
C ALA A 248 6.37 28.39 -48.30
N ALA A 249 6.05 29.10 -47.21
CA ALA A 249 6.27 28.61 -45.84
C ALA A 249 5.53 27.29 -45.53
N GLY A 250 4.28 27.17 -45.98
CA GLY A 250 3.48 25.95 -45.81
C GLY A 250 4.08 24.75 -46.54
N VAL A 251 4.67 24.97 -47.73
CA VAL A 251 5.37 23.93 -48.49
C VAL A 251 6.67 23.50 -47.79
N VAL A 252 7.39 24.47 -47.22
CA VAL A 252 8.63 24.23 -46.46
C VAL A 252 8.35 23.41 -45.19
N LEU A 253 7.29 23.72 -44.44
CA LEU A 253 6.87 22.93 -43.28
C LEU A 253 6.33 21.55 -43.68
N ALA A 254 5.63 21.45 -44.81
CA ALA A 254 5.19 20.16 -45.36
C ALA A 254 6.37 19.24 -45.69
N LEU A 255 7.52 19.79 -46.10
CA LEU A 255 8.74 18.99 -46.32
C LEU A 255 9.30 18.41 -45.01
N GLN A 256 9.22 19.12 -43.90
CA GLN A 256 9.58 18.56 -42.58
C GLN A 256 8.67 17.38 -42.21
N ALA A 257 7.34 17.54 -42.36
CA ALA A 257 6.37 16.48 -42.11
C ALA A 257 6.58 15.29 -43.07
N ALA A 258 6.94 15.54 -44.33
CA ALA A 258 7.27 14.50 -45.31
C ALA A 258 8.53 13.71 -44.90
N GLY A 259 9.57 14.41 -44.40
CA GLY A 259 10.77 13.79 -43.84
C GLY A 259 10.46 12.91 -42.63
N SER A 260 9.63 13.40 -41.71
CA SER A 260 9.14 12.64 -40.55
C SER A 260 8.33 11.41 -40.96
N CYS A 261 7.37 11.56 -41.89
CA CYS A 261 6.53 10.47 -42.38
C CYS A 261 7.37 9.36 -43.05
N GLY A 262 8.30 9.73 -43.93
CA GLY A 262 9.21 8.79 -44.59
C GLY A 262 10.10 8.04 -43.58
N ALA A 263 10.68 8.77 -42.63
CA ALA A 263 11.50 8.17 -41.58
C ALA A 263 10.67 7.28 -40.63
N GLY A 264 9.43 7.65 -40.32
CA GLY A 264 8.51 6.86 -39.50
C GLY A 264 8.15 5.52 -40.14
N LEU A 265 7.86 5.53 -41.44
CA LEU A 265 7.59 4.31 -42.21
C LEU A 265 8.83 3.43 -42.34
N LEU A 266 10.00 4.03 -42.56
CA LEU A 266 11.27 3.31 -42.59
C LEU A 266 11.59 2.70 -41.21
N TYR A 267 11.44 3.48 -40.14
CA TYR A 267 11.69 3.05 -38.76
C TYR A 267 10.77 1.90 -38.32
N GLY A 268 9.52 1.87 -38.81
CA GLY A 268 8.59 0.78 -38.55
C GLY A 268 8.82 -0.49 -39.38
N ALA A 269 9.49 -0.35 -40.54
CA ALA A 269 9.98 -1.48 -41.33
C ALA A 269 11.32 -2.04 -40.80
N MET A 270 12.09 -1.21 -40.10
CA MET A 270 13.34 -1.58 -39.45
C MET A 270 13.12 -2.33 -38.13
N LYS A 271 14.14 -3.09 -37.70
CA LYS A 271 14.20 -3.75 -36.39
C LYS A 271 15.21 -3.01 -35.50
N PRO A 272 14.79 -1.94 -34.80
CA PRO A 272 15.68 -1.23 -33.90
C PRO A 272 16.11 -2.13 -32.74
N ALA A 273 17.40 -2.15 -32.43
CA ALA A 273 17.97 -2.96 -31.35
C ALA A 273 17.75 -2.31 -29.98
N GLY A 274 17.45 -3.12 -28.97
CA GLY A 274 17.34 -2.68 -27.57
C GLY A 274 15.96 -2.14 -27.14
N PRO A 275 15.72 -2.00 -25.82
CA PRO A 275 14.45 -1.52 -25.26
C PRO A 275 14.19 -0.04 -25.62
N ALA A 276 12.92 0.36 -25.69
CA ALA A 276 12.54 1.74 -26.03
C ALA A 276 13.17 2.79 -25.09
N ALA A 277 13.34 2.44 -23.81
CA ALA A 277 13.95 3.31 -22.80
C ALA A 277 15.41 3.66 -23.10
N ALA A 278 16.17 2.72 -23.69
CA ALA A 278 17.55 2.96 -24.10
C ALA A 278 17.63 3.71 -25.44
N ARG A 279 16.61 3.59 -26.30
CA ARG A 279 16.55 4.26 -27.61
C ARG A 279 16.16 5.72 -27.52
N LEU A 280 15.28 6.09 -26.57
CA LEU A 280 14.73 7.44 -26.50
C LEU A 280 15.82 8.53 -26.42
N PRO A 281 16.86 8.45 -25.56
CA PRO A 281 17.90 9.48 -25.51
C PRO A 281 18.67 9.62 -26.82
N TRP A 282 18.92 8.51 -27.53
CA TRP A 282 19.59 8.55 -28.84
C TRP A 282 18.71 9.19 -29.92
N CYS A 283 17.41 8.89 -29.93
CA CYS A 283 16.47 9.52 -30.85
C CYS A 283 16.37 11.03 -30.58
N VAL A 284 16.27 11.43 -29.31
CA VAL A 284 16.21 12.85 -28.91
C VAL A 284 17.54 13.57 -29.19
N ALA A 285 18.69 12.91 -29.01
CA ALA A 285 19.99 13.46 -29.36
C ALA A 285 20.13 13.66 -30.88
N ALA A 286 19.67 12.70 -31.69
CA ALA A 286 19.62 12.85 -33.14
C ALA A 286 18.69 14.00 -33.55
N MET A 287 17.54 14.16 -32.89
CA MET A 287 16.63 15.28 -33.09
C MET A 287 17.29 16.62 -32.76
N ALA A 288 17.96 16.74 -31.62
CA ALA A 288 18.68 17.96 -31.23
C ALA A 288 19.81 18.31 -32.23
N ALA A 289 20.56 17.31 -32.70
CA ALA A 289 21.61 17.51 -33.69
C ALA A 289 21.07 17.93 -35.06
N LEU A 290 20.01 17.27 -35.55
CA LEU A 290 19.46 17.57 -36.87
C LEU A 290 18.65 18.88 -36.89
N LEU A 291 18.06 19.31 -35.76
CA LEU A 291 17.43 20.63 -35.63
C LEU A 291 18.44 21.79 -35.64
N ALA A 292 19.74 21.53 -35.49
CA ALA A 292 20.77 22.54 -35.74
C ALA A 292 20.92 22.86 -37.25
N LEU A 293 20.49 21.96 -38.15
CA LEU A 293 20.60 22.17 -39.59
C LEU A 293 19.74 23.35 -40.10
N PRO A 294 18.45 23.50 -39.71
CA PRO A 294 17.67 24.70 -40.04
C PRO A 294 18.31 26.00 -39.55
N LEU A 295 18.86 26.01 -38.33
CA LEU A 295 19.57 27.16 -37.77
C LEU A 295 20.81 27.51 -38.62
N LEU A 296 21.63 26.52 -38.96
CA LEU A 296 22.82 26.71 -39.80
C LEU A 296 22.47 27.13 -41.23
N ALA A 297 21.44 26.54 -41.82
CA ALA A 297 20.97 26.91 -43.16
C ALA A 297 20.47 28.36 -43.19
N ALA A 298 19.67 28.76 -42.19
CA ALA A 298 19.19 30.13 -42.04
C ALA A 298 20.34 31.12 -41.80
N ALA A 299 21.31 30.79 -40.94
CA ALA A 299 22.41 31.67 -40.57
C ALA A 299 23.50 31.81 -41.65
N LEU A 300 23.84 30.73 -42.35
CA LEU A 300 24.97 30.71 -43.28
C LEU A 300 24.57 31.04 -44.73
N THR A 301 23.36 30.70 -45.14
CA THR A 301 22.95 30.81 -46.55
C THR A 301 21.86 31.84 -46.80
N GLY A 302 21.02 32.12 -45.79
CA GLY A 302 19.82 32.94 -45.97
C GLY A 302 18.85 32.40 -47.03
N SER A 303 18.99 31.15 -47.51
CA SER A 303 18.21 30.62 -48.64
C SER A 303 17.04 29.77 -48.17
N LEU A 304 15.83 30.10 -48.63
CA LEU A 304 14.63 29.32 -48.34
C LEU A 304 14.71 27.87 -48.88
N LEU A 305 15.41 27.64 -49.99
CA LEU A 305 15.61 26.29 -50.54
C LEU A 305 16.58 25.46 -49.68
N ALA A 306 17.65 26.09 -49.17
CA ALA A 306 18.58 25.43 -48.25
C ALA A 306 17.88 25.09 -46.94
N LEU A 307 17.05 26.01 -46.43
CA LEU A 307 16.22 25.77 -45.26
C LEU A 307 15.20 24.64 -45.48
N ALA A 308 14.56 24.58 -46.65
CA ALA A 308 13.63 23.51 -47.00
C ALA A 308 14.30 22.13 -46.99
N ALA A 309 15.50 22.02 -47.55
CA ALA A 309 16.30 20.79 -47.49
C ALA A 309 16.72 20.45 -46.06
N ALA A 310 17.13 21.44 -45.27
CA ALA A 310 17.50 21.26 -43.88
C ALA A 310 16.31 20.78 -43.01
N LEU A 311 15.11 21.33 -43.22
CA LEU A 311 13.89 20.95 -42.52
C LEU A 311 13.40 19.55 -42.93
N LEU A 312 13.53 19.16 -44.20
CA LEU A 312 13.28 17.79 -44.65
C LEU A 312 14.15 16.78 -43.89
N VAL A 313 15.45 17.07 -43.75
CA VAL A 313 16.39 16.22 -43.02
C VAL A 313 16.12 16.26 -41.51
N ALA A 314 15.86 17.44 -40.93
CA ALA A 314 15.52 17.59 -39.52
C ALA A 314 14.25 16.79 -39.14
N GLY A 315 13.25 16.78 -40.02
CA GLY A 315 12.04 16.00 -39.86
C GLY A 315 12.27 14.50 -39.70
N MET A 316 13.35 13.94 -40.27
CA MET A 316 13.65 12.51 -40.19
C MET A 316 13.89 12.01 -38.75
N ALA A 317 14.21 12.89 -37.81
CA ALA A 317 14.37 12.53 -36.39
C ALA A 317 13.07 12.57 -35.59
N THR A 318 12.04 13.25 -36.09
CA THR A 318 10.77 13.47 -35.37
C THR A 318 10.02 12.16 -35.14
N ALA A 319 9.72 11.42 -36.21
CA ALA A 319 8.96 10.18 -36.09
C ALA A 319 9.66 9.09 -35.26
N PRO A 320 10.96 8.79 -35.41
CA PRO A 320 11.64 7.83 -34.55
C PRO A 320 11.57 8.20 -33.06
N THR A 321 11.70 9.49 -32.74
CA THR A 321 11.57 10.01 -31.37
C THR A 321 10.15 9.84 -30.85
N MET A 322 9.15 10.25 -31.61
CA MET A 322 7.74 10.14 -31.25
C MET A 322 7.27 8.70 -31.10
N VAL A 323 7.64 7.81 -32.02
CA VAL A 323 7.33 6.37 -31.93
C VAL A 323 7.90 5.77 -30.65
N THR A 324 9.15 6.12 -30.33
CA THR A 324 9.83 5.59 -29.13
C THR A 324 9.23 6.15 -27.84
N ALA A 325 8.92 7.45 -27.80
CA ALA A 325 8.27 8.10 -26.66
C ALA A 325 6.85 7.55 -26.42
N MET A 326 6.04 7.43 -27.48
CA MET A 326 4.68 6.88 -27.39
C MET A 326 4.68 5.41 -27.01
N THR A 327 5.66 4.63 -27.48
CA THR A 327 5.82 3.22 -27.04
C THR A 327 6.12 3.16 -25.54
N LEU A 328 6.98 4.05 -25.01
CA LEU A 328 7.25 4.12 -23.58
C LEU A 328 6.04 4.56 -22.75
N VAL A 329 5.22 5.48 -23.27
CA VAL A 329 3.95 5.84 -22.64
C VAL A 329 3.02 4.62 -22.59
N GLN A 330 2.93 3.84 -23.66
CA GLN A 330 2.13 2.61 -23.67
C GLN A 330 2.64 1.57 -22.66
N GLU A 331 3.96 1.35 -22.59
CA GLU A 331 4.60 0.39 -21.69
C GLU A 331 4.47 0.78 -20.20
N ARG A 332 4.51 2.08 -19.89
CA ARG A 332 4.48 2.59 -18.51
C ARG A 332 3.08 2.98 -18.00
N THR A 333 2.08 3.01 -18.89
CA THR A 333 0.71 3.33 -18.48
C THR A 333 0.07 2.09 -17.85
N PRO A 334 -0.54 2.21 -16.66
CA PRO A 334 -1.22 1.09 -16.00
C PRO A 334 -2.26 0.41 -16.91
N GLU A 335 -2.39 -0.91 -16.77
CA GLU A 335 -3.36 -1.68 -17.55
C GLU A 335 -4.78 -1.14 -17.36
N GLY A 336 -5.53 -1.03 -18.46
CA GLY A 336 -6.90 -0.48 -18.46
C GLY A 336 -6.98 1.05 -18.38
N ARG A 337 -5.86 1.79 -18.44
CA ARG A 337 -5.85 3.28 -18.49
C ARG A 337 -5.06 3.85 -19.67
N LEU A 338 -4.95 3.07 -20.74
CA LEU A 338 -4.08 3.37 -21.88
C LEU A 338 -4.55 4.63 -22.63
N ASN A 339 -5.85 4.85 -22.77
CA ASN A 339 -6.35 6.04 -23.46
C ASN A 339 -6.05 7.30 -22.64
N GLU A 340 -6.19 7.25 -21.32
CA GLU A 340 -5.82 8.33 -20.40
C GLU A 340 -4.32 8.65 -20.48
N GLY A 341 -3.43 7.64 -20.40
CA GLY A 341 -1.98 7.83 -20.50
C GLY A 341 -1.52 8.41 -21.83
N MET A 342 -2.04 7.89 -22.95
CA MET A 342 -1.76 8.42 -24.29
C MET A 342 -2.27 9.85 -24.47
N THR A 343 -3.40 10.19 -23.86
CA THR A 343 -3.98 11.54 -23.96
C THR A 343 -3.20 12.55 -23.12
N LEU A 344 -2.69 12.16 -21.94
CA LEU A 344 -1.79 13.01 -21.17
C LEU A 344 -0.50 13.36 -21.95
N ALA A 345 0.06 12.42 -22.70
CA ALA A 345 1.23 12.67 -23.54
C ALA A 345 0.93 13.66 -24.67
N VAL A 346 -0.24 13.54 -25.31
CA VAL A 346 -0.72 14.48 -26.33
C VAL A 346 -1.01 15.86 -25.73
N THR A 347 -1.61 15.93 -24.53
CA THR A 347 -1.80 17.18 -23.79
C THR A 347 -0.46 17.87 -23.51
N GLY A 348 0.56 17.11 -23.11
CA GLY A 348 1.93 17.63 -22.96
C GLY A 348 2.46 18.24 -24.26
N LEU A 349 2.32 17.54 -25.39
CA LEU A 349 2.71 18.07 -26.71
C LEU A 349 1.98 19.37 -27.07
N LEU A 350 0.66 19.43 -26.87
CA LEU A 350 -0.14 20.62 -27.17
C LEU A 350 0.25 21.81 -26.30
N GLY A 351 0.47 21.60 -25.00
CA GLY A 351 0.99 22.64 -24.10
C GLY A 351 2.37 23.12 -24.52
N GLY A 352 3.22 22.18 -24.97
CA GLY A 352 4.53 22.48 -25.50
C GLY A 352 4.47 23.34 -26.75
N ILE A 353 3.61 22.98 -27.72
CA ILE A 353 3.40 23.74 -28.95
C ILE A 353 3.04 25.19 -28.63
N ALA A 354 2.09 25.41 -27.72
CA ALA A 354 1.71 26.76 -27.30
C ALA A 354 2.91 27.56 -26.73
N CYS A 355 3.69 26.95 -25.82
CA CYS A 355 4.89 27.59 -25.26
C CYS A 355 5.96 27.88 -26.33
N GLY A 356 6.22 26.92 -27.23
CA GLY A 356 7.20 27.04 -28.29
C GLY A 356 6.83 28.11 -29.31
N SER A 357 5.56 28.15 -29.74
CA SER A 357 5.05 29.18 -30.64
C SER A 357 5.15 30.57 -30.03
N ALA A 358 4.84 30.73 -28.73
CA ALA A 358 4.95 32.00 -28.04
C ALA A 358 6.42 32.48 -27.93
N ILE A 359 7.33 31.62 -27.48
CA ILE A 359 8.76 31.96 -27.34
C ILE A 359 9.40 32.20 -28.71
N GLY A 360 9.08 31.36 -29.70
CA GLY A 360 9.54 31.49 -31.08
C GLY A 360 9.08 32.81 -31.69
N GLY A 361 7.80 33.16 -31.56
CA GLY A 361 7.24 34.43 -32.01
C GLY A 361 7.90 35.63 -31.35
N TRP A 362 8.04 35.62 -30.02
CA TRP A 362 8.73 36.68 -29.27
C TRP A 362 10.19 36.86 -29.74
N THR A 363 10.90 35.75 -29.96
CA THR A 363 12.31 35.77 -30.41
C THR A 363 12.44 36.33 -31.82
N VAL A 364 11.53 35.96 -32.72
CA VAL A 364 11.48 36.50 -34.09
C VAL A 364 11.24 38.01 -34.06
N GLU A 365 10.28 38.45 -33.24
CA GLU A 365 9.85 39.86 -33.15
C GLU A 365 10.94 40.76 -32.54
N HIS A 366 11.64 40.28 -31.51
CA HIS A 366 12.59 41.10 -30.75
C HIS A 366 14.06 40.93 -31.17
N LEU A 367 14.41 39.83 -31.86
CA LEU A 367 15.79 39.55 -32.27
C LEU A 367 15.93 39.42 -33.79
N SER A 368 15.53 38.28 -34.37
CA SER A 368 15.47 38.07 -35.83
C SER A 368 14.84 36.71 -36.16
N PRO A 369 14.33 36.52 -37.39
CA PRO A 369 13.87 35.21 -37.86
C PRO A 369 14.93 34.11 -37.78
N THR A 370 16.21 34.44 -38.01
CA THR A 370 17.32 33.47 -37.90
C THR A 370 17.58 33.08 -36.44
N ALA A 371 17.59 34.05 -35.51
CA ALA A 371 17.75 33.79 -34.08
C ALA A 371 16.60 32.94 -33.50
N GLY A 372 15.40 33.02 -34.09
CA GLY A 372 14.26 32.19 -33.75
C GLY A 372 14.57 30.68 -33.77
N TYR A 373 15.45 30.20 -34.66
CA TYR A 373 15.79 28.77 -34.74
C TYR A 373 16.62 28.26 -33.55
N VAL A 374 17.11 29.13 -32.67
CA VAL A 374 17.71 28.72 -31.39
C VAL A 374 16.67 28.10 -30.46
N VAL A 375 15.40 28.53 -30.54
CA VAL A 375 14.30 28.05 -29.69
C VAL A 375 14.03 26.55 -29.88
N PRO A 376 13.81 26.01 -31.10
CA PRO A 376 13.60 24.57 -31.30
C PRO A 376 14.85 23.73 -30.95
N VAL A 377 16.06 24.24 -31.19
CA VAL A 377 17.30 23.54 -30.78
C VAL A 377 17.38 23.46 -29.25
N THR A 378 17.10 24.55 -28.56
CA THR A 378 17.11 24.61 -27.09
C THR A 378 16.04 23.68 -26.50
N ALA A 379 14.84 23.68 -27.06
CA ALA A 379 13.76 22.78 -26.64
C ALA A 379 14.14 21.29 -26.83
N ALA A 380 14.82 20.95 -27.93
CA ALA A 380 15.33 19.59 -28.16
C ALA A 380 16.46 19.21 -27.20
N CYS A 381 17.35 20.14 -26.84
CA CYS A 381 18.37 19.94 -25.81
C CYS A 381 17.75 19.75 -24.41
N VAL A 382 16.70 20.50 -24.08
CA VAL A 382 15.94 20.32 -22.84
C VAL A 382 15.29 18.94 -22.83
N ALA A 383 14.66 18.52 -23.93
CA ALA A 383 14.12 17.16 -24.07
C ALA A 383 15.21 16.10 -23.87
N LEU A 384 16.43 16.33 -24.39
CA LEU A 384 17.57 15.43 -24.22
C LEU A 384 17.97 15.31 -22.74
N VAL A 385 18.15 16.44 -22.06
CA VAL A 385 18.48 16.47 -20.61
C VAL A 385 17.41 15.74 -19.80
N LEU A 386 16.13 15.99 -20.09
CA LEU A 386 15.01 15.32 -19.43
C LEU A 386 15.00 13.81 -19.72
N SER A 387 15.38 13.38 -20.92
CA SER A 387 15.46 11.96 -21.30
C SER A 387 16.68 11.24 -20.71
N LEU A 388 17.75 11.97 -20.38
CA LEU A 388 18.98 11.45 -19.76
C LEU A 388 18.90 11.35 -18.24
N ARG A 389 17.93 12.02 -17.61
CA ARG A 389 17.70 11.84 -16.17
C ARG A 389 17.45 10.36 -15.92
N PRO A 390 18.25 9.69 -15.06
CA PRO A 390 17.93 8.34 -14.68
C PRO A 390 16.52 8.39 -14.10
N ALA A 391 15.61 7.58 -14.66
CA ALA A 391 14.43 7.24 -13.89
C ALA A 391 14.96 6.73 -12.56
N SER A 392 14.73 7.49 -11.48
CA SER A 392 14.83 6.95 -10.13
C SER A 392 13.92 5.72 -10.15
N ASN A 393 14.57 4.54 -10.12
CA ASN A 393 14.18 3.23 -10.68
C ASN A 393 14.87 2.90 -12.02
N ARG A 394 16.12 2.42 -11.92
CA ARG A 394 16.63 1.41 -12.86
C ARG A 394 15.77 0.15 -12.71
N PHE A 395 14.63 0.09 -13.40
CA PHE A 395 14.09 -1.17 -13.87
C PHE A 395 14.94 -1.62 -15.04
N THR A 396 15.88 -2.52 -14.77
CA THR A 396 16.36 -3.47 -15.78
C THR A 396 15.13 -4.25 -16.22
N VAL A 397 14.63 -3.97 -17.42
CA VAL A 397 13.72 -4.88 -18.12
C VAL A 397 14.53 -6.13 -18.40
N LEU A 398 14.44 -7.11 -17.50
CA LEU A 398 14.77 -8.49 -17.83
C LEU A 398 13.84 -8.90 -19.00
N PRO A 399 14.36 -9.57 -20.05
CA PRO A 399 13.51 -10.07 -21.11
C PRO A 399 12.47 -11.03 -20.53
N THR A 400 11.24 -10.94 -21.01
CA THR A 400 10.17 -11.89 -20.69
C THR A 400 10.61 -13.33 -21.00
N PRO A 401 10.12 -14.34 -20.25
CA PRO A 401 10.57 -15.73 -20.33
C PRO A 401 10.11 -16.48 -21.61
N ILE A 402 10.05 -15.80 -22.77
CA ILE A 402 9.67 -16.39 -24.08
C ILE A 402 10.77 -16.23 -25.14
N ASP A 403 11.69 -15.26 -25.07
CA ASP A 403 12.68 -15.02 -26.14
C ASP A 403 14.06 -15.69 -25.94
N ALA A 404 14.36 -16.25 -24.76
CA ALA A 404 15.61 -16.99 -24.51
C ALA A 404 15.63 -18.43 -25.07
N LEU A 405 14.49 -18.93 -25.57
CA LEU A 405 14.35 -20.32 -26.07
C LEU A 405 14.77 -20.52 -27.54
N ARG A 406 15.46 -19.56 -28.20
CA ARG A 406 15.75 -19.65 -29.65
C ARG A 406 17.21 -19.45 -30.07
N SER A 407 18.17 -19.48 -29.15
CA SER A 407 19.61 -19.44 -29.48
C SER A 407 20.19 -20.87 -29.57
N PRO A 408 20.81 -21.29 -30.69
CA PRO A 408 21.33 -22.66 -30.86
C PRO A 408 22.57 -23.00 -30.01
N ALA A 409 23.10 -22.05 -29.22
CA ALA A 409 24.36 -22.23 -28.49
C ALA A 409 24.18 -22.65 -27.01
N TYR A 410 22.95 -22.87 -26.53
CA TYR A 410 22.65 -23.19 -25.12
C TYR A 410 22.00 -24.57 -24.95
N VAL A 411 22.47 -25.59 -25.68
CA VAL A 411 21.88 -26.95 -25.67
C VAL A 411 22.73 -27.97 -24.89
N ARG A 412 23.72 -27.53 -24.08
CA ARG A 412 24.62 -28.47 -23.37
C ARG A 412 24.78 -28.33 -21.85
N SER A 413 23.88 -27.65 -21.14
CA SER A 413 23.83 -27.76 -19.67
C SER A 413 22.40 -27.79 -19.12
N SER A 414 21.60 -28.74 -19.60
CA SER A 414 20.20 -28.95 -19.22
C SER A 414 20.02 -29.70 -17.88
N LYS A 415 20.51 -29.13 -16.77
CA LYS A 415 20.20 -29.61 -15.40
C LYS A 415 19.99 -28.52 -14.33
N ARG A 416 19.95 -27.22 -14.69
CA ARG A 416 19.84 -26.10 -13.72
C ARG A 416 18.66 -25.14 -13.94
N PHE A 417 17.74 -25.46 -14.86
CA PHE A 417 16.65 -24.55 -15.27
C PHE A 417 15.26 -24.85 -14.67
N ASP A 418 15.19 -25.61 -13.57
CA ASP A 418 13.92 -25.93 -12.91
C ASP A 418 13.52 -24.95 -11.78
N ILE A 419 14.43 -24.06 -11.38
CA ILE A 419 14.22 -23.26 -10.15
C ILE A 419 13.61 -21.87 -10.43
N MET A 420 13.72 -21.32 -11.64
CA MET A 420 13.23 -19.95 -11.96
C MET A 420 11.86 -19.88 -12.67
N ARG A 421 11.11 -20.99 -12.78
CA ARG A 421 9.72 -20.97 -13.30
C ARG A 421 8.65 -20.78 -12.22
N ARG A 422 9.04 -20.62 -10.95
CA ARG A 422 8.10 -20.50 -9.81
C ARG A 422 7.49 -19.10 -9.61
N GLU A 423 7.96 -18.07 -10.33
CA GLU A 423 7.57 -16.67 -10.03
C GLU A 423 6.52 -16.03 -10.96
N SER A 424 5.93 -16.74 -11.92
CA SER A 424 4.75 -16.24 -12.67
C SER A 424 3.42 -16.83 -12.15
N ARG A 425 3.25 -16.82 -10.82
CA ARG A 425 2.00 -17.26 -10.17
C ARG A 425 1.00 -16.10 -10.18
N ASP A 426 -0.27 -16.42 -10.38
CA ASP A 426 -1.39 -15.55 -10.00
C ASP A 426 -1.12 -15.04 -8.58
N PRO A 427 -1.15 -13.72 -8.30
CA PRO A 427 -0.83 -13.18 -6.98
C PRO A 427 -1.74 -13.73 -5.86
N HIS A 428 -2.85 -14.38 -6.20
CA HIS A 428 -3.77 -14.99 -5.24
C HIS A 428 -4.02 -16.47 -5.55
N MET A 429 -3.91 -17.32 -4.53
CA MET A 429 -4.05 -18.77 -4.67
C MET A 429 -5.54 -19.17 -4.68
N LYS A 430 -6.15 -19.05 -5.85
CA LYS A 430 -7.50 -19.53 -6.11
C LYS A 430 -7.46 -20.89 -6.79
N PHE A 431 -8.26 -21.84 -6.34
CA PHE A 431 -8.33 -23.17 -6.96
C PHE A 431 -9.56 -23.36 -7.85
N THR A 432 -10.68 -22.72 -7.50
CA THR A 432 -11.96 -22.83 -8.22
C THR A 432 -12.19 -21.67 -9.18
N ASP A 433 -12.92 -21.97 -10.26
CA ASP A 433 -13.47 -20.99 -11.20
C ASP A 433 -15.00 -21.01 -11.07
N GLY A 434 -15.47 -20.27 -10.07
CA GLY A 434 -16.84 -20.35 -9.59
C GLY A 434 -17.15 -21.71 -8.96
N TYR A 435 -18.44 -22.02 -8.83
CA TYR A 435 -18.88 -23.24 -8.14
C TYR A 435 -18.64 -24.53 -8.95
N TRP A 436 -18.62 -24.43 -10.28
CA TRP A 436 -18.74 -25.59 -11.16
C TRP A 436 -17.39 -26.14 -11.65
N LEU A 437 -16.36 -25.30 -11.71
CA LEU A 437 -15.11 -25.61 -12.37
C LEU A 437 -13.91 -25.40 -11.43
N LEU A 438 -12.85 -26.14 -11.70
CA LEU A 438 -11.51 -25.79 -11.23
C LEU A 438 -10.90 -24.82 -12.23
N ARG A 439 -9.96 -23.99 -11.78
CA ARG A 439 -9.18 -23.15 -12.70
C ARG A 439 -8.36 -24.00 -13.65
N GLU A 440 -8.08 -23.45 -14.83
CA GLU A 440 -7.26 -24.13 -15.85
C GLU A 440 -5.91 -24.58 -15.26
N GLY A 441 -5.56 -25.85 -15.46
CA GLY A 441 -4.33 -26.45 -14.95
C GLY A 441 -4.38 -26.89 -13.48
N VAL A 442 -5.45 -26.57 -12.73
CA VAL A 442 -5.62 -27.02 -11.34
C VAL A 442 -6.21 -28.43 -11.31
N THR A 443 -5.64 -29.31 -10.48
CA THR A 443 -6.26 -30.59 -10.13
C THR A 443 -6.49 -30.66 -8.63
N ALA A 444 -7.51 -31.44 -8.23
CA ALA A 444 -7.92 -31.55 -6.85
C ALA A 444 -8.31 -32.99 -6.52
N ALA A 445 -7.88 -33.47 -5.36
CA ALA A 445 -8.31 -34.73 -4.77
C ALA A 445 -8.85 -34.44 -3.36
N HIS A 446 -10.14 -34.68 -3.16
CA HIS A 446 -10.83 -34.39 -1.90
C HIS A 446 -11.13 -35.69 -1.15
N PRO A 447 -11.00 -35.75 0.18
CA PRO A 447 -11.43 -36.92 0.94
C PRO A 447 -12.90 -37.21 0.65
N ALA A 448 -13.20 -38.46 0.27
CA ALA A 448 -14.54 -38.87 -0.15
C ALA A 448 -15.34 -39.46 1.00
N GLN A 449 -14.69 -40.28 1.84
CA GLN A 449 -15.24 -40.96 3.00
C GLN A 449 -14.11 -41.33 3.96
N VAL A 450 -14.46 -41.68 5.20
CA VAL A 450 -13.53 -42.32 6.15
C VAL A 450 -13.39 -43.80 5.78
N LEU A 451 -12.14 -44.30 5.72
CA LEU A 451 -11.86 -45.72 5.54
C LEU A 451 -11.73 -46.40 6.89
N ASP A 452 -10.88 -45.85 7.76
CA ASP A 452 -10.67 -46.30 9.12
C ASP A 452 -10.31 -45.11 10.03
N VAL A 453 -10.47 -45.36 11.32
CA VAL A 453 -10.07 -44.46 12.39
C VAL A 453 -9.29 -45.32 13.38
N THR A 454 -8.09 -44.87 13.72
CA THR A 454 -7.23 -45.51 14.71
C THR A 454 -6.96 -44.54 15.84
N GLU A 455 -6.87 -45.08 17.06
CA GLU A 455 -6.47 -44.32 18.24
C GLU A 455 -5.03 -44.63 18.59
N SER A 456 -4.22 -43.59 18.78
CA SER A 456 -2.89 -43.74 19.37
C SER A 456 -2.57 -42.49 20.18
N ASP A 457 -2.07 -42.70 21.40
CA ASP A 457 -1.52 -41.64 22.26
C ASP A 457 -2.49 -40.46 22.49
N GLY A 458 -3.78 -40.74 22.70
CA GLY A 458 -4.81 -39.71 22.92
C GLY A 458 -5.13 -38.85 21.68
N ALA A 459 -4.76 -39.32 20.49
CA ALA A 459 -5.07 -38.72 19.20
C ALA A 459 -5.87 -39.69 18.33
N LEU A 460 -6.67 -39.13 17.43
CA LEU A 460 -7.33 -39.89 16.35
C LEU A 460 -6.52 -39.75 15.07
N GLU A 461 -6.25 -40.85 14.41
CA GLU A 461 -5.70 -40.88 13.06
C GLU A 461 -6.72 -41.48 12.09
N ILE A 462 -7.02 -40.75 11.03
CA ILE A 462 -8.07 -41.07 10.06
C ILE A 462 -7.45 -41.20 8.69
N HIS A 463 -7.66 -42.35 8.03
CA HIS A 463 -7.37 -42.48 6.60
C HIS A 463 -8.62 -42.19 5.77
N ALA A 464 -8.51 -41.20 4.89
CA ALA A 464 -9.61 -40.74 4.06
C ALA A 464 -9.24 -40.83 2.56
N PRO A 465 -9.60 -41.93 1.87
CA PRO A 465 -9.41 -42.05 0.43
C PRO A 465 -10.11 -40.92 -0.32
N THR A 466 -9.50 -40.42 -1.40
CA THR A 466 -10.08 -39.31 -2.17
C THR A 466 -11.11 -39.76 -3.23
N ARG A 467 -11.57 -41.01 -3.12
CA ARG A 467 -12.60 -41.61 -3.98
C ARG A 467 -13.50 -42.54 -3.16
N PRO A 468 -14.78 -42.69 -3.53
CA PRO A 468 -15.67 -43.64 -2.86
C PRO A 468 -15.14 -45.07 -2.96
N VAL A 469 -15.16 -45.81 -1.85
CA VAL A 469 -14.73 -47.22 -1.79
C VAL A 469 -15.96 -48.12 -1.89
N ARG A 470 -16.15 -48.80 -3.03
CA ARG A 470 -17.30 -49.68 -3.30
C ARG A 470 -16.91 -51.14 -3.35
N SER A 471 -15.66 -51.42 -3.69
CA SER A 471 -15.09 -52.75 -3.79
C SER A 471 -13.63 -52.73 -3.35
N ARG A 472 -13.02 -53.90 -3.10
CA ARG A 472 -11.60 -53.99 -2.76
C ARG A 472 -10.67 -53.44 -3.85
N GLY A 473 -11.10 -53.45 -5.12
CA GLY A 473 -10.35 -52.83 -6.22
C GLY A 473 -10.19 -51.32 -6.03
N ASP A 474 -11.09 -50.68 -5.26
CA ASP A 474 -11.00 -49.26 -4.97
C ASP A 474 -9.96 -48.89 -3.90
N LEU A 475 -9.36 -49.89 -3.26
CA LEU A 475 -8.32 -49.68 -2.24
C LEU A 475 -6.90 -49.73 -2.82
N MET A 476 -6.74 -50.01 -4.12
CA MET A 476 -5.43 -50.28 -4.72
C MET A 476 -4.75 -49.07 -5.35
N THR A 477 -5.46 -47.96 -5.59
CA THR A 477 -4.95 -46.80 -6.33
C THR A 477 -5.55 -45.47 -5.85
N GLY A 478 -4.84 -44.38 -6.11
CA GLY A 478 -5.30 -43.01 -5.86
C GLY A 478 -4.80 -42.42 -4.53
N PRO A 479 -4.93 -41.10 -4.35
CA PRO A 479 -4.51 -40.42 -3.12
C PRO A 479 -5.33 -40.84 -1.90
N VAL A 480 -4.69 -40.84 -0.74
CA VAL A 480 -5.32 -40.96 0.58
C VAL A 480 -4.83 -39.78 1.40
N LEU A 481 -5.77 -39.07 2.02
CA LEU A 481 -5.45 -38.03 2.99
C LEU A 481 -5.43 -38.67 4.38
N THR A 482 -4.32 -38.50 5.10
CA THR A 482 -4.22 -38.91 6.51
C THR A 482 -4.50 -37.68 7.37
N VAL A 483 -5.46 -37.78 8.27
CA VAL A 483 -5.86 -36.68 9.16
C VAL A 483 -5.59 -37.11 10.59
N LYS A 484 -4.70 -36.39 11.27
CA LYS A 484 -4.45 -36.56 12.71
C LYS A 484 -5.18 -35.48 13.50
N VAL A 485 -5.94 -35.88 14.49
CA VAL A 485 -6.69 -35.01 15.41
C VAL A 485 -6.11 -35.17 16.80
N HIS A 486 -5.74 -34.07 17.44
CA HIS A 486 -5.13 -34.06 18.77
C HIS A 486 -5.52 -32.79 19.53
N THR A 487 -5.15 -32.71 20.82
CA THR A 487 -5.35 -31.51 21.62
C THR A 487 -4.05 -31.14 22.35
N PRO A 488 -3.54 -29.90 22.19
CA PRO A 488 -2.40 -29.43 22.98
C PRO A 488 -2.81 -28.87 24.35
N MET A 489 -4.07 -28.44 24.50
CA MET A 489 -4.60 -27.87 25.74
C MET A 489 -6.15 -27.80 25.72
N PRO A 490 -6.83 -27.63 26.87
CA PRO A 490 -8.30 -27.59 26.93
C PRO A 490 -8.92 -26.50 26.04
N GLY A 491 -9.92 -26.88 25.24
CA GLY A 491 -10.61 -25.97 24.33
C GLY A 491 -9.84 -25.66 23.05
N VAL A 492 -8.74 -26.38 22.78
CA VAL A 492 -7.94 -26.27 21.55
C VAL A 492 -7.81 -27.65 20.92
N ILE A 493 -8.25 -27.79 19.67
CA ILE A 493 -8.13 -29.04 18.91
C ILE A 493 -7.33 -28.79 17.64
N GLY A 494 -6.24 -29.53 17.46
CA GLY A 494 -5.38 -29.50 16.30
C GLY A 494 -5.73 -30.58 15.28
N LEU A 495 -5.80 -30.21 14.01
CA LEU A 495 -5.94 -31.12 12.87
C LEU A 495 -4.72 -30.98 11.96
N THR A 496 -4.08 -32.11 11.67
CA THR A 496 -2.96 -32.21 10.75
C THR A 496 -3.39 -33.02 9.53
N LEU A 497 -3.45 -32.35 8.38
CA LEU A 497 -3.70 -32.95 7.08
C LEU A 497 -2.36 -33.38 6.48
N THR A 498 -2.22 -34.65 6.08
CA THR A 498 -0.98 -35.21 5.52
C THR A 498 -1.25 -35.99 4.25
N HIS A 499 -0.48 -35.73 3.19
CA HIS A 499 -0.51 -36.53 1.96
C HIS A 499 0.68 -37.49 1.88
N PHE A 500 1.90 -37.00 1.63
CA PHE A 500 3.10 -37.83 1.59
C PHE A 500 4.05 -37.55 2.74
N THR A 501 4.50 -38.61 3.43
CA THR A 501 5.42 -38.56 4.58
C THR A 501 6.88 -38.85 4.21
N GLY A 502 7.18 -39.12 2.94
CA GLY A 502 8.52 -39.53 2.50
C GLY A 502 9.57 -38.40 2.44
N GLY A 503 9.15 -37.13 2.59
CA GLY A 503 10.05 -35.99 2.67
C GLY A 503 10.53 -35.74 4.10
N GLU A 504 11.73 -35.18 4.27
CA GLU A 504 12.19 -34.74 5.59
C GLU A 504 11.41 -33.49 6.03
N PRO A 505 10.81 -33.48 7.24
CA PRO A 505 10.17 -32.28 7.77
C PRO A 505 11.23 -31.20 8.02
N ARG A 506 11.18 -30.09 7.28
CA ARG A 506 12.11 -28.97 7.47
C ARG A 506 11.47 -27.91 8.36
N GLY A 507 12.22 -27.49 9.38
CA GLY A 507 11.86 -26.36 10.23
C GLY A 507 12.04 -25.01 9.51
N PRO A 508 11.77 -23.90 10.20
CA PRO A 508 11.33 -23.80 11.60
C PRO A 508 9.84 -24.18 11.76
N ARG A 509 9.43 -24.35 13.01
CA ARG A 509 8.04 -24.50 13.46
C ARG A 509 7.77 -23.43 14.51
N PHE A 510 6.51 -23.03 14.69
CA PHE A 510 6.18 -22.13 15.80
C PHE A 510 6.43 -22.83 17.14
N GLU A 511 6.87 -22.07 18.14
CA GLU A 511 7.00 -22.58 19.50
C GLU A 511 5.62 -22.53 20.15
N LEU A 512 5.03 -23.69 20.42
CA LEU A 512 3.70 -23.82 20.99
C LEU A 512 3.78 -24.44 22.39
N ALA A 513 3.05 -23.85 23.34
CA ALA A 513 2.85 -24.42 24.66
C ALA A 513 1.82 -25.56 24.59
N ALA A 514 2.04 -26.60 25.39
CA ALA A 514 1.07 -27.65 25.62
C ALA A 514 0.89 -27.84 27.13
N SER A 515 -0.31 -28.26 27.53
CA SER A 515 -0.59 -28.69 28.90
C SER A 515 -0.77 -30.21 28.95
N ASP A 516 -0.52 -30.82 30.11
CA ASP A 516 -0.89 -32.22 30.35
C ASP A 516 -2.41 -32.34 30.31
N THR A 517 -2.95 -32.69 29.14
CA THR A 517 -4.40 -32.77 28.90
C THR A 517 -4.69 -34.04 28.13
N ALA A 518 -5.51 -34.90 28.74
CA ALA A 518 -6.04 -36.07 28.06
C ALA A 518 -7.27 -35.66 27.25
N ALA A 519 -7.31 -36.04 25.98
CA ALA A 519 -8.52 -35.92 25.17
C ALA A 519 -9.53 -36.99 25.59
N GLU A 520 -10.81 -36.63 25.62
CA GLU A 520 -11.89 -37.62 25.73
C GLU A 520 -12.25 -38.10 24.33
N ILE A 521 -11.99 -39.38 24.06
CA ILE A 521 -12.27 -40.00 22.77
C ILE A 521 -13.46 -40.95 22.91
N SER A 522 -14.40 -40.86 21.99
CA SER A 522 -15.56 -41.76 21.94
C SER A 522 -15.89 -42.19 20.51
N TYR A 523 -16.39 -43.42 20.38
CA TYR A 523 -16.84 -44.01 19.13
C TYR A 523 -18.28 -44.49 19.24
N ASP A 524 -19.08 -44.19 18.23
CA ASP A 524 -20.34 -44.88 17.96
C ASP A 524 -20.35 -45.38 16.51
N ASP A 525 -21.41 -46.07 16.10
CA ASP A 525 -21.52 -46.65 14.75
C ASP A 525 -21.47 -45.59 13.63
N GLU A 526 -21.77 -44.32 13.94
CA GLU A 526 -21.86 -43.22 12.99
C GLU A 526 -20.67 -42.25 13.06
N HIS A 527 -20.05 -42.07 14.23
CA HIS A 527 -19.08 -41.00 14.49
C HIS A 527 -17.88 -41.43 15.33
N ALA A 528 -16.75 -40.77 15.08
CA ALA A 528 -15.60 -40.71 15.98
C ALA A 528 -15.48 -39.28 16.49
N THR A 529 -15.38 -39.11 17.81
CA THR A 529 -15.37 -37.79 18.45
C THR A 529 -14.17 -37.67 19.37
N LEU A 530 -13.47 -36.53 19.27
CA LEU A 530 -12.45 -36.10 20.22
C LEU A 530 -12.93 -34.82 20.90
N THR A 531 -12.98 -34.82 22.23
CA THR A 531 -13.39 -33.69 23.06
C THR A 531 -12.22 -33.20 23.92
N SER A 532 -12.05 -31.87 23.97
CA SER A 532 -11.07 -31.18 24.80
C SER A 532 -11.71 -29.95 25.43
N GLY A 533 -11.98 -30.00 26.73
CA GLY A 533 -12.81 -29.01 27.41
C GLY A 533 -14.20 -28.93 26.76
N ASP A 534 -14.66 -27.73 26.45
CA ASP A 534 -15.98 -27.52 25.82
C ASP A 534 -15.99 -27.74 24.30
N LEU A 535 -14.82 -27.94 23.68
CA LEU A 535 -14.69 -28.11 22.23
C LEU A 535 -14.63 -29.59 21.88
N SER A 536 -15.48 -30.02 20.95
CA SER A 536 -15.43 -31.34 20.34
C SER A 536 -15.20 -31.22 18.84
N VAL A 537 -14.48 -32.18 18.26
CA VAL A 537 -14.48 -32.44 16.83
C VAL A 537 -15.09 -33.81 16.59
N ARG A 538 -16.06 -33.86 15.68
CA ARG A 538 -16.83 -35.04 15.34
C ARG A 538 -16.62 -35.37 13.86
N LEU A 539 -16.18 -36.60 13.58
CA LEU A 539 -15.95 -37.10 12.24
C LEU A 539 -16.97 -38.19 11.90
N ALA A 540 -17.60 -38.10 10.74
CA ALA A 540 -18.50 -39.15 10.25
C ALA A 540 -17.69 -40.41 9.86
N ARG A 541 -18.00 -41.56 10.46
CA ARG A 541 -17.37 -42.86 10.18
C ARG A 541 -17.95 -43.55 8.94
N GLY A 542 -19.17 -43.21 8.55
CA GLY A 542 -19.86 -43.72 7.37
C GLY A 542 -20.37 -42.61 6.46
N GLY A 543 -20.55 -42.93 5.17
CA GLY A 543 -21.07 -41.97 4.19
C GLY A 543 -20.01 -40.96 3.69
N PRO A 544 -20.45 -39.81 3.16
CA PRO A 544 -19.55 -38.76 2.65
C PRO A 544 -18.69 -38.15 3.75
N TRP A 545 -17.47 -37.74 3.40
CA TRP A 545 -16.56 -36.99 4.29
C TRP A 545 -17.26 -35.79 4.95
N HIS A 546 -17.20 -35.77 6.28
CA HIS A 546 -17.67 -34.66 7.09
C HIS A 546 -16.94 -34.60 8.43
N VAL A 547 -16.42 -33.41 8.76
CA VAL A 547 -15.81 -33.06 10.03
C VAL A 547 -16.54 -31.85 10.59
N GLU A 548 -16.93 -31.91 11.85
CA GLU A 548 -17.71 -30.88 12.51
C GLU A 548 -17.05 -30.46 13.82
N PHE A 549 -16.94 -29.16 14.06
CA PHE A 549 -16.47 -28.60 15.33
C PHE A 549 -17.66 -28.08 16.11
N LEU A 550 -17.82 -28.57 17.34
CA LEU A 550 -18.96 -28.28 18.20
C LEU A 550 -18.49 -27.73 19.55
N ALA A 551 -19.27 -26.83 20.12
CA ALA A 551 -19.20 -26.53 21.54
C ALA A 551 -20.60 -26.46 22.13
N HIS A 552 -20.78 -27.08 23.30
CA HIS A 552 -22.08 -27.20 23.97
C HIS A 552 -23.20 -27.72 23.04
N GLY A 553 -22.88 -28.70 22.18
CA GLY A 553 -23.82 -29.29 21.22
C GLY A 553 -24.19 -28.40 20.02
N ARG A 554 -23.64 -27.19 19.91
CA ARG A 554 -23.81 -26.28 18.77
C ARG A 554 -22.62 -26.37 17.81
N THR A 555 -22.90 -26.55 16.53
CA THR A 555 -21.90 -26.48 15.46
C THR A 555 -21.33 -25.07 15.32
N LEU A 556 -20.02 -24.93 15.50
CA LEU A 556 -19.30 -23.67 15.32
C LEU A 556 -18.89 -23.50 13.85
N THR A 557 -18.29 -24.55 13.28
CA THR A 557 -17.88 -24.62 11.88
C THR A 557 -17.74 -26.09 11.45
N SER A 558 -17.57 -26.35 10.16
CA SER A 558 -17.39 -27.70 9.61
C SER A 558 -16.54 -27.72 8.33
N SER A 559 -15.94 -28.89 8.06
CA SER A 559 -15.29 -29.25 6.81
C SER A 559 -16.02 -30.43 6.17
N GLY A 560 -16.74 -30.17 5.07
CA GLY A 560 -17.53 -31.18 4.35
C GLY A 560 -17.01 -31.49 2.96
N HIS A 561 -17.91 -31.90 2.06
CA HIS A 561 -17.57 -32.25 0.69
C HIS A 561 -16.78 -31.12 -0.02
N ARG A 562 -15.60 -31.47 -0.56
CA ARG A 562 -14.66 -30.59 -1.29
C ARG A 562 -14.03 -29.45 -0.48
N ASN A 563 -14.09 -29.48 0.86
CA ASN A 563 -13.47 -28.45 1.69
C ASN A 563 -11.97 -28.71 1.89
N ALA A 564 -11.64 -29.81 2.57
CA ALA A 564 -10.28 -30.32 2.60
C ALA A 564 -9.87 -30.84 1.22
N GLY A 565 -8.59 -30.74 0.87
CA GLY A 565 -8.11 -31.28 -0.40
C GLY A 565 -6.61 -31.23 -0.60
N ILE A 566 -6.14 -32.19 -1.39
CA ILE A 566 -4.84 -32.20 -2.03
C ILE A 566 -5.01 -31.48 -3.37
N MET A 567 -4.31 -30.37 -3.54
CA MET A 567 -4.43 -29.51 -4.70
C MET A 567 -3.11 -29.51 -5.47
N THR A 568 -3.18 -29.53 -6.79
CA THR A 568 -2.03 -29.22 -7.64
C THR A 568 -2.39 -27.99 -8.46
N ASP A 569 -1.59 -26.93 -8.35
CA ASP A 569 -1.82 -25.70 -9.11
C ASP A 569 -1.38 -25.83 -10.57
N ALA A 570 -1.64 -24.80 -11.37
CA ALA A 570 -1.28 -24.77 -12.79
C ALA A 570 0.24 -24.84 -13.06
N SER A 571 1.09 -24.56 -12.06
CA SER A 571 2.54 -24.72 -12.14
C SER A 571 3.00 -26.16 -11.84
N GLY A 572 2.08 -27.02 -11.40
CA GLY A 572 2.38 -28.37 -10.91
C GLY A 572 2.77 -28.42 -9.44
N ALA A 573 2.64 -27.32 -8.70
CA ALA A 573 3.00 -27.30 -7.28
C ALA A 573 1.89 -27.90 -6.42
N HIS A 574 2.31 -28.67 -5.42
CA HIS A 574 1.44 -29.39 -4.52
C HIS A 574 1.07 -28.52 -3.31
N HIS A 575 -0.23 -28.38 -3.05
CA HIS A 575 -0.75 -27.65 -1.91
C HIS A 575 -1.70 -28.54 -1.10
N LEU A 576 -1.69 -28.34 0.20
CA LEU A 576 -2.79 -28.75 1.05
C LEU A 576 -3.69 -27.55 1.31
N ARG A 577 -5.00 -27.80 1.31
CA ARG A 577 -6.02 -26.76 1.50
C ARG A 577 -7.12 -27.27 2.42
N GLU A 578 -7.59 -26.40 3.30
CA GLU A 578 -8.82 -26.56 4.07
C GLU A 578 -9.80 -25.43 3.75
N GLN A 579 -11.10 -25.70 3.93
CA GLN A 579 -12.14 -24.67 3.92
C GLN A 579 -13.12 -24.88 5.08
N LEU A 580 -13.18 -23.93 6.00
CA LEU A 580 -14.10 -23.97 7.15
C LEU A 580 -15.36 -23.15 6.85
N VAL A 581 -16.53 -23.73 7.11
CA VAL A 581 -17.84 -23.06 6.90
C VAL A 581 -17.98 -21.82 7.79
N LEU A 582 -18.43 -20.72 7.20
CA LEU A 582 -18.93 -19.55 7.91
C LEU A 582 -20.45 -19.63 8.00
N ASN A 583 -20.97 -19.53 9.23
CA ASN A 583 -22.40 -19.41 9.45
C ASN A 583 -22.91 -18.04 9.02
N VAL A 584 -24.22 -17.89 8.87
CA VAL A 584 -24.84 -16.61 8.49
C VAL A 584 -24.49 -15.55 9.53
N GLY A 585 -24.00 -14.40 9.06
CA GLY A 585 -23.65 -13.27 9.92
C GLY A 585 -22.30 -13.37 10.61
N THR A 586 -21.53 -14.44 10.39
CA THR A 586 -20.20 -14.58 11.01
C THR A 586 -19.17 -13.65 10.36
N SER A 587 -18.55 -12.80 11.18
CA SER A 587 -17.46 -11.90 10.80
C SER A 587 -16.11 -12.48 11.21
N VAL A 588 -15.09 -12.29 10.37
CA VAL A 588 -13.73 -12.78 10.57
C VAL A 588 -12.77 -11.61 10.83
N TYR A 589 -11.88 -11.76 11.80
CA TYR A 589 -10.92 -10.73 12.25
C TYR A 589 -9.51 -11.29 12.44
N GLY A 590 -8.51 -10.40 12.54
CA GLY A 590 -7.12 -10.77 12.82
C GLY A 590 -6.27 -10.86 11.56
N LEU A 591 -5.53 -11.96 11.41
CA LEU A 591 -4.52 -12.22 10.38
C LEU A 591 -3.29 -11.29 10.46
N GLY A 592 -3.02 -10.70 11.61
CA GLY A 592 -1.92 -9.76 11.85
C GLY A 592 -2.33 -8.29 11.73
N GLU A 593 -1.33 -7.41 11.62
CA GLU A 593 -1.53 -5.97 11.44
C GLU A 593 -1.91 -5.68 9.98
N ARG A 594 -3.19 -5.41 9.73
CA ARG A 594 -3.71 -5.16 8.38
C ARG A 594 -4.38 -3.80 8.31
N PHE A 595 -4.10 -3.08 7.23
CA PHE A 595 -4.54 -1.69 7.06
C PHE A 595 -5.80 -1.52 6.21
N GLY A 596 -6.23 -2.60 5.53
CA GLY A 596 -7.55 -2.69 4.88
C GLY A 596 -8.72 -2.73 5.89
N PRO A 597 -9.96 -2.96 5.43
CA PRO A 597 -11.12 -3.07 6.33
C PRO A 597 -10.89 -4.07 7.47
N LEU A 598 -11.40 -3.73 8.66
CA LEU A 598 -11.17 -4.54 9.87
C LEU A 598 -11.72 -5.97 9.72
N VAL A 599 -12.97 -6.09 9.23
CA VAL A 599 -13.62 -7.37 8.91
C VAL A 599 -13.02 -7.95 7.64
N LYS A 600 -12.53 -9.19 7.72
CA LYS A 600 -11.77 -9.86 6.64
C LYS A 600 -12.65 -10.54 5.60
N ASN A 601 -13.95 -10.69 5.82
CA ASN A 601 -14.87 -11.27 4.85
C ASN A 601 -14.79 -10.51 3.50
N GLY A 602 -14.58 -11.24 2.42
CA GLY A 602 -14.36 -10.73 1.07
C GLY A 602 -12.90 -10.43 0.71
N GLN A 603 -11.95 -10.61 1.65
CA GLN A 603 -10.53 -10.31 1.42
C GLN A 603 -9.71 -11.56 1.10
N VAL A 604 -8.69 -11.38 0.26
CA VAL A 604 -7.58 -12.32 0.10
C VAL A 604 -6.43 -11.84 0.97
N VAL A 605 -5.86 -12.73 1.78
CA VAL A 605 -4.81 -12.37 2.73
C VAL A 605 -3.68 -13.39 2.65
N ASP A 606 -2.54 -12.96 2.12
CA ASP A 606 -1.31 -13.74 2.19
C ASP A 606 -0.57 -13.46 3.50
N ILE A 607 -0.17 -14.52 4.19
CA ILE A 607 0.73 -14.46 5.35
C ILE A 607 2.17 -14.45 4.83
N TRP A 608 2.69 -13.25 4.61
CA TRP A 608 4.04 -13.03 4.09
C TRP A 608 4.56 -11.65 4.51
N GLN A 609 5.64 -11.60 5.28
CA GLN A 609 6.19 -10.32 5.75
C GLN A 609 6.65 -9.47 4.56
N ALA A 610 6.21 -8.22 4.56
CA ALA A 610 6.60 -7.28 3.54
C ALA A 610 6.73 -5.88 4.12
N ASP A 611 7.78 -5.19 3.67
CA ASP A 611 7.97 -3.77 3.89
C ASP A 611 7.25 -3.01 2.77
N GLY A 612 5.96 -2.70 3.03
CA GLY A 612 5.00 -2.18 2.05
C GLY A 612 4.29 -0.88 2.45
N GLY A 613 4.75 -0.19 3.50
CA GLY A 613 4.03 0.96 4.07
C GLY A 613 2.79 0.52 4.87
N THR A 614 2.02 1.50 5.36
CA THR A 614 0.70 1.25 5.99
C THR A 614 -0.47 1.37 5.02
N CYS A 615 -0.23 1.63 3.73
CA CYS A 615 -1.27 2.02 2.78
C CYS A 615 -1.59 0.95 1.71
N SER A 616 -1.24 -0.31 1.96
CA SER A 616 -1.45 -1.44 1.03
C SER A 616 -2.02 -2.68 1.72
N GLU A 617 -2.26 -3.74 0.94
CA GLU A 617 -2.66 -5.07 1.44
C GLU A 617 -1.53 -5.82 2.15
N GLN A 618 -0.29 -5.37 1.94
CA GLN A 618 0.90 -5.93 2.57
C GLN A 618 0.94 -5.58 4.06
N ALA A 619 1.73 -6.34 4.81
CA ALA A 619 1.89 -6.14 6.24
C ALA A 619 3.31 -6.47 6.68
N TYR A 620 3.81 -5.71 7.66
CA TYR A 620 5.07 -6.01 8.35
C TYR A 620 4.91 -7.17 9.36
N LYS A 621 3.67 -7.39 9.83
CA LYS A 621 3.32 -8.26 10.95
C LYS A 621 2.21 -9.23 10.58
N ASN A 622 2.55 -10.25 9.81
CA ASN A 622 1.63 -11.30 9.38
C ASN A 622 1.54 -12.41 10.43
N VAL A 623 0.31 -12.76 10.80
CA VAL A 623 0.02 -13.82 11.78
C VAL A 623 -1.00 -14.76 11.15
N PRO A 624 -0.74 -16.08 11.03
CA PRO A 624 -1.70 -17.03 10.44
C PRO A 624 -2.82 -17.42 11.44
N PHE A 625 -3.38 -16.44 12.15
CA PHE A 625 -4.45 -16.62 13.12
C PHE A 625 -5.62 -15.66 12.82
N PHE A 626 -6.83 -16.18 12.83
CA PHE A 626 -8.04 -15.38 12.82
C PHE A 626 -8.98 -15.79 13.94
N LEU A 627 -9.87 -14.88 14.34
CA LEU A 627 -10.99 -15.17 15.22
C LEU A 627 -12.30 -14.70 14.61
N THR A 628 -13.41 -15.21 15.14
CA THR A 628 -14.75 -14.87 14.69
C THR A 628 -15.61 -14.38 15.85
N ASP A 629 -16.69 -13.68 15.52
CA ASP A 629 -17.79 -13.37 16.43
C ASP A 629 -18.69 -14.58 16.74
N ALA A 630 -18.42 -15.75 16.14
CA ALA A 630 -19.18 -17.00 16.34
C ALA A 630 -18.63 -17.90 17.45
N GLY A 631 -17.65 -17.44 18.24
CA GLY A 631 -17.11 -18.19 19.38
C GLY A 631 -16.03 -19.21 19.03
N TYR A 632 -15.28 -18.98 17.96
CA TYR A 632 -14.05 -19.72 17.67
C TYR A 632 -13.02 -18.88 16.90
N GLY A 633 -11.75 -19.25 17.05
CA GLY A 633 -10.66 -18.82 16.20
C GLY A 633 -9.91 -20.00 15.61
N VAL A 634 -9.05 -19.73 14.63
CA VAL A 634 -8.25 -20.73 13.95
C VAL A 634 -6.83 -20.21 13.76
N PHE A 635 -5.86 -21.00 14.22
CA PHE A 635 -4.44 -20.76 14.01
C PHE A 635 -3.88 -21.81 13.06
N VAL A 636 -3.31 -21.39 11.93
CA VAL A 636 -2.66 -22.28 10.96
C VAL A 636 -1.16 -22.33 11.29
N ASP A 637 -0.70 -23.49 11.77
CA ASP A 637 0.68 -23.72 12.20
C ASP A 637 1.58 -24.02 11.01
N HIS A 638 1.84 -22.97 10.24
CA HIS A 638 2.74 -22.99 9.10
C HIS A 638 3.52 -21.67 9.04
N PRO A 639 4.82 -21.65 9.37
CA PRO A 639 5.61 -20.42 9.35
C PRO A 639 5.87 -19.86 7.95
N GLY A 640 5.78 -20.67 6.90
CA GLY A 640 5.96 -20.21 5.51
C GLY A 640 4.75 -19.45 4.98
N LYS A 641 4.63 -19.35 3.65
CA LYS A 641 3.50 -18.65 3.03
C LYS A 641 2.20 -19.43 3.26
N VAL A 642 1.19 -18.75 3.79
CA VAL A 642 -0.19 -19.26 3.85
C VAL A 642 -1.10 -18.28 3.13
N SER A 643 -1.85 -18.76 2.14
CA SER A 643 -2.83 -17.94 1.41
C SER A 643 -4.21 -18.16 2.00
N PHE A 644 -4.80 -17.10 2.55
CA PHE A 644 -6.18 -17.10 3.04
C PHE A 644 -7.13 -16.50 2.00
N GLU A 645 -8.22 -17.19 1.75
CA GLU A 645 -9.35 -16.67 0.99
C GLU A 645 -10.56 -16.59 1.94
N VAL A 646 -10.74 -15.43 2.55
CA VAL A 646 -11.76 -15.22 3.60
C VAL A 646 -13.05 -14.77 2.93
N ALA A 647 -13.98 -15.70 2.68
CA ALA A 647 -15.21 -15.43 1.94
C ALA A 647 -15.00 -14.77 0.55
N SER A 648 -13.82 -14.95 -0.05
CA SER A 648 -13.41 -14.31 -1.31
C SER A 648 -13.34 -15.29 -2.49
N GLU A 649 -13.26 -16.59 -2.25
CA GLU A 649 -13.37 -17.66 -3.26
C GLU A 649 -14.74 -18.34 -3.14
N VAL A 650 -14.98 -19.00 -2.00
CA VAL A 650 -16.30 -19.48 -1.60
C VAL A 650 -16.81 -18.55 -0.50
N VAL A 651 -17.87 -17.78 -0.79
CA VAL A 651 -18.34 -16.67 0.05
C VAL A 651 -18.86 -17.06 1.44
N SER A 652 -19.09 -18.35 1.68
CA SER A 652 -19.52 -18.92 2.95
C SER A 652 -18.42 -19.74 3.64
N ARG A 653 -17.15 -19.50 3.30
CA ARG A 653 -16.02 -20.25 3.88
C ARG A 653 -14.80 -19.37 4.13
N VAL A 654 -13.99 -19.76 5.11
CA VAL A 654 -12.58 -19.36 5.20
C VAL A 654 -11.73 -20.47 4.63
N GLN A 655 -11.08 -20.22 3.51
CA GLN A 655 -10.09 -21.12 2.93
C GLN A 655 -8.69 -20.71 3.38
N PHE A 656 -7.84 -21.70 3.64
CA PHE A 656 -6.40 -21.50 3.77
C PHE A 656 -5.63 -22.64 3.11
N SER A 657 -4.52 -22.31 2.48
CA SER A 657 -3.65 -23.26 1.78
C SER A 657 -2.18 -22.88 1.86
N ALA A 658 -1.33 -23.91 1.79
CA ALA A 658 0.11 -23.78 1.75
C ALA A 658 0.73 -24.84 0.82
N GLU A 659 1.88 -24.52 0.23
CA GLU A 659 2.67 -25.45 -0.59
C GLU A 659 3.41 -26.44 0.32
N THR A 660 2.71 -27.48 0.78
CA THR A 660 3.22 -28.43 1.78
C THR A 660 2.64 -29.83 1.59
N GLN A 661 3.28 -30.83 2.18
CA GLN A 661 2.78 -32.20 2.32
C GLN A 661 2.07 -32.45 3.66
N GLU A 662 2.26 -31.56 4.63
CA GLU A 662 1.68 -31.58 5.98
C GLU A 662 1.18 -30.17 6.32
N LEU A 663 -0.10 -30.02 6.66
CA LEU A 663 -0.72 -28.76 7.05
C LEU A 663 -1.46 -28.94 8.38
N THR A 664 -1.00 -28.26 9.42
CA THR A 664 -1.62 -28.27 10.75
C THR A 664 -2.39 -26.99 10.99
N TYR A 665 -3.60 -27.09 11.54
CA TYR A 665 -4.35 -25.96 12.07
C TYR A 665 -5.03 -26.31 13.39
N TYR A 666 -5.20 -25.31 14.25
CA TYR A 666 -5.84 -25.44 15.55
C TYR A 666 -7.14 -24.65 15.56
N VAL A 667 -8.25 -25.31 15.87
CA VAL A 667 -9.51 -24.64 16.22
C VAL A 667 -9.47 -24.33 17.72
N ILE A 668 -9.67 -23.07 18.05
CA ILE A 668 -9.57 -22.52 19.39
C ILE A 668 -10.96 -22.04 19.78
N HIS A 669 -11.60 -22.73 20.70
CA HIS A 669 -12.93 -22.35 21.17
C HIS A 669 -12.84 -21.29 22.26
N GLY A 670 -13.80 -20.39 22.27
CA GLY A 670 -14.16 -19.59 23.44
C GLY A 670 -15.55 -19.03 23.23
N PRO A 671 -16.42 -19.01 24.25
CA PRO A 671 -17.77 -18.46 24.09
C PRO A 671 -17.74 -16.98 23.69
N THR A 672 -16.62 -16.29 23.93
CA THR A 672 -16.40 -14.89 23.53
C THR A 672 -15.05 -14.72 22.80
N PRO A 673 -14.91 -13.69 21.95
CA PRO A 673 -13.64 -13.28 21.35
C PRO A 673 -12.46 -13.14 22.33
N LYS A 674 -12.72 -12.68 23.56
CA LYS A 674 -11.70 -12.60 24.62
C LYS A 674 -11.16 -13.96 24.99
N GLU A 675 -12.02 -14.95 25.23
CA GLU A 675 -11.57 -16.29 25.60
C GLU A 675 -10.79 -16.99 24.49
N ILE A 676 -11.13 -16.71 23.23
CA ILE A 676 -10.35 -17.19 22.09
C ILE A 676 -8.93 -16.61 22.15
N LEU A 677 -8.79 -15.30 22.38
CA LEU A 677 -7.47 -14.66 22.53
C LEU A 677 -6.70 -15.16 23.77
N ARG A 678 -7.40 -15.41 24.90
CA ARG A 678 -6.76 -15.96 26.10
C ARG A 678 -6.14 -17.32 25.82
N ARG A 679 -6.86 -18.20 25.12
CA ARG A 679 -6.34 -19.52 24.74
C ARG A 679 -5.27 -19.42 23.65
N TYR A 680 -5.46 -18.58 22.64
CA TYR A 680 -4.46 -18.38 21.57
C TYR A 680 -3.11 -17.89 22.11
N THR A 681 -3.11 -16.91 23.00
CA THR A 681 -1.86 -16.40 23.61
C THR A 681 -1.31 -17.31 24.70
N ALA A 682 -2.14 -18.14 25.36
CA ALA A 682 -1.62 -19.23 26.19
C ALA A 682 -0.87 -20.28 25.34
N LEU A 683 -1.40 -20.61 24.15
CA LEU A 683 -0.80 -21.54 23.20
C LEU A 683 0.48 -20.98 22.56
N THR A 684 0.47 -19.72 22.13
CA THR A 684 1.55 -19.14 21.30
C THR A 684 2.51 -18.21 22.06
N GLY A 685 2.24 -17.92 23.33
CA GLY A 685 3.07 -17.05 24.17
C GLY A 685 2.32 -15.79 24.63
N ARG A 686 2.40 -15.50 25.93
CA ARG A 686 1.80 -14.31 26.54
C ARG A 686 2.64 -13.06 26.24
N PRO A 687 2.03 -11.89 25.97
CA PRO A 687 2.77 -10.64 25.91
C PRO A 687 3.56 -10.39 27.21
N ALA A 688 4.83 -10.01 27.14
CA ALA A 688 5.55 -9.56 28.33
C ALA A 688 4.94 -8.24 28.86
N LEU A 689 5.09 -7.95 30.15
CA LEU A 689 4.64 -6.68 30.73
C LEU A 689 5.72 -5.61 30.53
N PRO A 690 5.50 -4.54 29.74
CA PRO A 690 6.47 -3.47 29.58
C PRO A 690 6.64 -2.67 30.88
N PRO A 691 7.82 -2.07 31.12
CA PRO A 691 8.04 -1.20 32.27
C PRO A 691 7.14 0.03 32.21
N ALA A 692 6.68 0.54 33.36
CA ALA A 692 5.76 1.69 33.40
C ALA A 692 6.32 2.94 32.68
N TRP A 693 7.65 3.16 32.69
CA TRP A 693 8.28 4.27 31.98
C TRP A 693 8.04 4.24 30.47
N SER A 694 7.83 3.07 29.86
CA SER A 694 7.60 2.96 28.41
C SER A 694 6.26 3.53 27.97
N PHE A 695 5.29 3.67 28.89
CA PHE A 695 3.98 4.25 28.60
C PHE A 695 3.99 5.77 28.50
N GLY A 696 5.08 6.43 28.89
CA GLY A 696 5.24 7.87 28.74
C GLY A 696 5.32 8.33 27.28
N LEU A 697 5.59 9.61 27.09
CA LEU A 697 5.81 10.18 25.75
C LEU A 697 7.23 9.87 25.27
N TRP A 698 7.33 9.37 24.04
CA TRP A 698 8.59 9.17 23.33
C TRP A 698 8.77 10.26 22.30
N LEU A 699 9.96 10.87 22.25
CA LEU A 699 10.38 11.81 21.20
C LEU A 699 11.57 11.23 20.47
N SER A 700 11.62 11.41 19.14
CA SER A 700 12.74 10.97 18.34
C SER A 700 13.45 12.12 17.65
N THR A 701 14.66 11.83 17.16
CA THR A 701 15.39 12.69 16.23
C THR A 701 14.71 12.86 14.88
N SER A 702 13.63 12.11 14.57
CA SER A 702 13.18 11.83 13.18
C SER A 702 14.25 11.08 12.36
N PHE A 703 13.91 10.71 11.12
CA PHE A 703 14.74 9.83 10.28
C PHE A 703 15.87 10.54 9.53
N THR A 704 15.55 11.41 8.56
CA THR A 704 16.52 12.04 7.63
C THR A 704 16.85 13.49 7.97
N THR A 705 16.40 13.96 9.11
CA THR A 705 16.79 15.24 9.70
C THR A 705 18.27 15.24 10.09
N SER A 706 18.87 16.43 10.24
CA SER A 706 20.23 16.56 10.77
C SER A 706 20.18 16.77 12.26
N TYR A 707 20.76 15.86 13.05
CA TYR A 707 20.77 15.94 14.50
C TYR A 707 22.14 15.60 15.07
N ASP A 708 22.47 16.29 16.15
CA ASP A 708 23.65 16.15 16.99
C ASP A 708 23.24 16.34 18.46
N GLU A 709 24.21 16.32 19.39
CA GLU A 709 23.91 16.50 20.82
C GLU A 709 23.24 17.85 21.13
N GLU A 710 23.62 18.93 20.44
CA GLU A 710 23.03 20.26 20.64
C GLU A 710 21.54 20.25 20.22
N THR A 711 21.25 19.70 19.05
CA THR A 711 19.89 19.54 18.54
C THR A 711 19.03 18.75 19.52
N VAL A 712 19.53 17.59 19.97
CA VAL A 712 18.84 16.72 20.93
C VAL A 712 18.57 17.46 22.24
N THR A 713 19.60 18.13 22.78
CA THR A 713 19.48 18.90 24.02
C THR A 713 18.46 20.03 23.88
N SER A 714 18.44 20.73 22.74
CA SER A 714 17.49 21.81 22.48
C SER A 714 16.03 21.34 22.50
N PHE A 715 15.75 20.13 22.00
CA PHE A 715 14.39 19.58 22.05
C PHE A 715 14.00 19.15 23.46
N ILE A 716 14.91 18.55 24.21
CA ILE A 716 14.65 18.14 25.59
C ILE A 716 14.40 19.36 26.47
N ASP A 717 15.26 20.37 26.39
CA ASP A 717 15.09 21.62 27.12
C ASP A 717 13.81 22.33 26.66
N GLY A 718 13.51 22.34 25.35
CA GLY A 718 12.27 22.91 24.81
C GLY A 718 10.99 22.21 25.29
N MET A 719 11.01 20.88 25.48
CA MET A 719 9.91 20.13 26.10
C MET A 719 9.75 20.53 27.57
N ARG A 720 10.86 20.61 28.32
CA ARG A 720 10.87 21.00 29.74
C ARG A 720 10.37 22.43 29.95
N GLU A 721 10.86 23.39 29.17
CA GLU A 721 10.46 24.80 29.23
C GLU A 721 8.95 25.00 28.98
N ARG A 722 8.34 24.11 28.19
CA ARG A 722 6.92 24.12 27.87
C ARG A 722 6.08 23.22 28.78
N GLU A 723 6.69 22.67 29.82
CA GLU A 723 6.09 21.73 30.78
C GLU A 723 5.45 20.51 30.11
N LEU A 724 6.14 19.94 29.12
CA LEU A 724 5.73 18.73 28.41
C LEU A 724 6.49 17.53 28.98
N PRO A 725 5.83 16.64 29.75
CA PRO A 725 6.47 15.44 30.26
C PRO A 725 7.03 14.58 29.12
N LEU A 726 8.29 14.18 29.24
CA LEU A 726 8.99 13.33 28.29
C LEU A 726 9.67 12.21 29.06
N SER A 727 9.49 10.97 28.63
CA SER A 727 10.05 9.80 29.32
C SER A 727 11.18 9.14 28.53
N VAL A 728 11.09 9.15 27.20
CA VAL A 728 12.05 8.45 26.34
C VAL A 728 12.49 9.34 25.18
N PHE A 729 13.80 9.38 24.94
CA PHE A 729 14.37 9.98 23.74
C PHE A 729 14.95 8.89 22.82
N HIS A 730 14.61 8.94 21.53
CA HIS A 730 15.01 7.95 20.53
C HIS A 730 15.95 8.54 19.47
N PHE A 731 17.11 7.89 19.28
CA PHE A 731 18.04 8.18 18.20
C PHE A 731 17.79 7.26 17.00
N ASP A 732 17.48 7.85 15.85
CA ASP A 732 17.25 7.10 14.61
C ASP A 732 18.57 6.84 13.84
N CYS A 733 18.47 6.22 12.67
CA CYS A 733 19.56 5.62 11.86
C CYS A 733 20.92 6.37 11.84
N PHE A 734 20.93 7.69 11.70
CA PHE A 734 22.15 8.52 11.59
C PHE A 734 22.91 8.74 12.91
N TRP A 735 22.51 8.10 14.02
CA TRP A 735 23.43 7.88 15.13
C TRP A 735 24.66 7.07 14.72
N MET A 736 24.50 6.22 13.71
CA MET A 736 25.58 5.54 12.98
C MET A 736 25.90 6.26 11.66
N ARG A 737 27.15 6.11 11.21
CA ARG A 737 27.65 6.73 9.98
C ARG A 737 26.94 6.20 8.72
N GLU A 738 26.70 7.09 7.75
CA GLU A 738 26.05 6.73 6.49
C GLU A 738 26.74 5.55 5.78
N TYR A 739 25.91 4.67 5.21
CA TYR A 739 26.34 3.44 4.54
C TYR A 739 26.95 2.35 5.44
N ASN A 740 26.99 2.51 6.77
CA ASN A 740 27.48 1.47 7.69
C ASN A 740 26.38 0.74 8.46
N TRP A 741 25.10 1.06 8.24
CA TRP A 741 24.03 0.55 9.07
C TRP A 741 23.82 -0.97 8.92
N CYS A 742 23.66 -1.76 9.98
CA CYS A 742 23.80 -1.44 11.40
C CYS A 742 25.17 -1.93 11.93
N ASP A 743 26.10 -1.02 12.26
CA ASP A 743 27.44 -1.37 12.77
C ASP A 743 27.66 -1.14 14.26
N PHE A 744 26.63 -0.63 14.95
CA PHE A 744 26.59 -0.36 16.38
C PHE A 744 27.63 0.67 16.87
N ARG A 745 28.11 1.54 15.98
CA ARG A 745 29.10 2.56 16.32
C ARG A 745 28.52 3.95 16.14
N TRP A 746 28.59 4.75 17.21
CA TRP A 746 28.31 6.18 17.15
C TRP A 746 29.21 6.86 16.11
N ASP A 747 28.63 7.71 15.26
CA ASP A 747 29.41 8.50 14.32
C ASP A 747 30.22 9.57 15.08
N PRO A 748 31.56 9.45 15.17
CA PRO A 748 32.37 10.35 15.99
C PRO A 748 32.40 11.79 15.46
N ARG A 749 31.93 12.02 14.22
CA ARG A 749 31.80 13.37 13.65
C ARG A 749 30.62 14.13 14.23
N VAL A 750 29.59 13.40 14.66
CA VAL A 750 28.30 13.94 15.14
C VAL A 750 28.19 13.76 16.65
N PHE A 751 28.64 12.61 17.16
CA PHE A 751 28.62 12.22 18.57
C PHE A 751 30.05 11.89 19.05
N PRO A 752 30.88 12.91 19.35
CA PRO A 752 32.26 12.70 19.78
C PRO A 752 32.37 12.15 21.21
N ASP A 753 31.36 12.36 22.07
CA ASP A 753 31.27 11.91 23.46
C ASP A 753 29.91 11.23 23.73
N PRO A 754 29.66 10.03 23.16
CA PRO A 754 28.35 9.37 23.30
C PRO A 754 28.05 8.97 24.75
N GLU A 755 29.03 8.45 25.50
CA GLU A 755 28.84 8.05 26.91
C GLU A 755 28.52 9.26 27.81
N GLY A 756 29.23 10.38 27.64
CA GLY A 756 28.91 11.59 28.38
C GLY A 756 27.54 12.16 27.99
N MET A 757 27.15 12.11 26.70
CA MET A 757 25.82 12.51 26.25
C MET A 757 24.74 11.64 26.91
N LEU A 758 24.89 10.32 26.88
CA LEU A 758 23.95 9.37 27.50
C LEU A 758 23.86 9.61 29.01
N ALA A 759 24.98 9.85 29.70
CA ALA A 759 24.98 10.19 31.13
C ALA A 759 24.23 11.51 31.41
N ARG A 760 24.39 12.54 30.55
CA ARG A 760 23.67 13.81 30.64
C ARG A 760 22.17 13.66 30.37
N LEU A 761 21.75 12.74 29.51
CA LEU A 761 20.35 12.40 29.28
C LEU A 761 19.75 11.65 30.46
N SER A 762 20.46 10.65 30.97
CA SER A 762 20.07 9.88 32.16
C SER A 762 19.94 10.76 33.41
N ALA A 763 20.83 11.73 33.61
CA ALA A 763 20.74 12.70 34.70
C ALA A 763 19.49 13.61 34.64
N ARG A 764 18.81 13.66 33.49
CA ARG A 764 17.51 14.32 33.30
C ARG A 764 16.33 13.36 33.43
N ASP A 765 16.56 12.16 33.96
CA ASP A 765 15.58 11.07 34.13
C ASP A 765 14.92 10.60 32.82
N LEU A 766 15.67 10.68 31.72
CA LEU A 766 15.24 10.16 30.42
C LEU A 766 15.80 8.76 30.19
N ARG A 767 14.96 7.90 29.59
CA ARG A 767 15.42 6.66 28.98
C ARG A 767 15.85 6.90 27.54
N VAL A 768 16.88 6.19 27.10
CA VAL A 768 17.42 6.31 25.75
C VAL A 768 17.12 5.06 24.94
N SER A 769 16.50 5.27 23.79
CA SER A 769 16.30 4.27 22.75
C SER A 769 17.20 4.55 21.55
N VAL A 770 17.76 3.52 20.93
CA VAL A 770 18.49 3.65 19.65
C VAL A 770 17.92 2.72 18.59
N TRP A 771 17.98 3.17 17.34
CA TRP A 771 17.61 2.37 16.17
C TRP A 771 18.61 1.25 15.90
N ILE A 772 18.11 0.05 15.67
CA ILE A 772 18.89 -1.09 15.16
C ILE A 772 18.10 -1.83 14.08
N ASN A 773 18.80 -2.59 13.25
CA ASN A 773 18.17 -3.53 12.32
C ASN A 773 19.02 -4.79 12.14
N PRO A 774 18.48 -5.85 11.52
CA PRO A 774 19.19 -7.11 11.40
C PRO A 774 20.03 -7.22 10.11
N TYR A 775 20.38 -6.08 9.50
CA TYR A 775 21.13 -5.99 8.26
C TYR A 775 22.48 -5.33 8.48
N ILE A 776 23.52 -5.81 7.79
CA ILE A 776 24.89 -5.28 7.89
C ILE A 776 25.31 -4.75 6.52
N ALA A 777 25.46 -3.43 6.39
CA ALA A 777 25.94 -2.79 5.17
C ALA A 777 27.38 -3.17 4.82
N GLN A 778 27.72 -3.28 3.54
CA GLN A 778 29.05 -3.76 3.11
C GLN A 778 30.21 -2.85 3.53
N ARG A 779 29.97 -1.54 3.62
CA ARG A 779 30.99 -0.57 4.05
C ARG A 779 31.40 -0.76 5.51
N SER A 780 30.50 -1.31 6.33
CA SER A 780 30.74 -1.54 7.75
C SER A 780 31.92 -2.49 7.96
N PRO A 781 32.82 -2.22 8.92
CA PRO A 781 33.80 -3.20 9.38
C PRO A 781 33.16 -4.53 9.81
N LEU A 782 31.92 -4.49 10.33
CA LEU A 782 31.19 -5.70 10.74
C LEU A 782 30.81 -6.60 9.57
N PHE A 783 30.76 -6.08 8.34
CA PHE A 783 30.54 -6.94 7.17
C PHE A 783 31.73 -7.88 6.96
N ALA A 784 32.95 -7.35 7.01
CA ALA A 784 34.16 -8.15 6.86
C ALA A 784 34.33 -9.14 8.03
N GLU A 785 34.06 -8.69 9.26
CA GLU A 785 34.06 -9.54 10.47
C GLU A 785 33.02 -10.66 10.37
N GLY A 786 31.75 -10.32 10.13
CA GLY A 786 30.65 -11.28 10.00
C GLY A 786 30.85 -12.26 8.85
N LYS A 787 31.41 -11.81 7.72
CA LYS A 787 31.77 -12.70 6.61
C LYS A 787 32.88 -13.68 7.00
N ALA A 788 33.92 -13.21 7.69
CA ALA A 788 35.04 -14.05 8.11
C ALA A 788 34.63 -15.09 9.17
N LEU A 789 33.76 -14.71 10.10
CA LEU A 789 33.18 -15.59 11.12
C LEU A 789 32.05 -16.47 10.60
N GLY A 790 31.55 -16.17 9.39
CA GLY A 790 30.46 -16.92 8.77
C GLY A 790 29.08 -16.66 9.37
N HIS A 791 28.88 -15.50 10.00
CA HIS A 791 27.64 -15.06 10.65
C HIS A 791 26.63 -14.38 9.71
N LEU A 792 27.02 -14.10 8.47
CA LEU A 792 26.14 -13.52 7.46
C LEU A 792 25.47 -14.61 6.62
N LEU A 793 24.19 -14.38 6.28
CA LEU A 793 23.37 -15.29 5.48
C LEU A 793 24.02 -15.58 4.12
N ARG A 794 23.96 -16.85 3.69
CA ARG A 794 24.69 -17.33 2.50
C ARG A 794 23.75 -17.79 1.40
N ARG A 795 24.24 -17.67 0.17
CA ARG A 795 23.69 -18.32 -1.02
C ARG A 795 24.08 -19.81 -1.06
N PRO A 796 23.38 -20.64 -1.85
CA PRO A 796 23.74 -22.05 -2.03
C PRO A 796 25.17 -22.31 -2.55
N ASP A 797 25.80 -21.33 -3.19
CA ASP A 797 27.20 -21.44 -3.66
C ASP A 797 28.24 -21.09 -2.57
N GLY A 798 27.78 -20.78 -1.35
CA GLY A 798 28.61 -20.40 -0.21
C GLY A 798 28.99 -18.92 -0.14
N SER A 799 28.64 -18.11 -1.15
CA SER A 799 28.83 -16.66 -1.10
C SER A 799 27.83 -16.00 -0.14
N VAL A 800 28.17 -14.82 0.40
CA VAL A 800 27.25 -14.04 1.24
C VAL A 800 26.13 -13.49 0.36
N TRP A 801 24.87 -13.62 0.81
CA TRP A 801 23.74 -13.01 0.13
C TRP A 801 23.81 -11.48 0.30
N GLN A 802 23.68 -10.75 -0.80
CA GLN A 802 23.73 -9.29 -0.82
C GLN A 802 22.77 -8.69 -1.84
N TRP A 803 22.36 -7.45 -1.58
CA TRP A 803 21.69 -6.55 -2.53
C TRP A 803 21.88 -5.07 -2.12
N ASP A 804 21.22 -4.14 -2.81
CA ASP A 804 21.34 -2.69 -2.58
C ASP A 804 20.06 -2.00 -2.08
N MET A 805 19.04 -2.77 -1.69
CA MET A 805 17.81 -2.20 -1.13
C MET A 805 18.03 -1.92 0.36
N TRP A 806 17.81 -0.66 0.78
CA TRP A 806 18.15 -0.07 2.10
C TRP A 806 19.61 0.37 2.25
N GLN A 807 20.58 -0.55 2.16
CA GLN A 807 22.01 -0.22 2.30
C GLN A 807 22.83 -0.84 1.16
N PRO A 808 23.85 -0.16 0.61
CA PRO A 808 24.69 -0.70 -0.45
C PRO A 808 25.38 -2.00 -0.03
N GLY A 809 25.21 -3.06 -0.83
CA GLY A 809 25.78 -4.38 -0.59
C GLY A 809 25.38 -5.00 0.76
N MET A 810 24.23 -4.67 1.34
CA MET A 810 23.89 -5.19 2.65
C MET A 810 23.69 -6.71 2.66
N ALA A 811 24.05 -7.35 3.78
CA ALA A 811 23.77 -8.74 4.08
C ALA A 811 22.86 -8.86 5.31
N LEU A 812 22.26 -10.03 5.51
CA LEU A 812 21.47 -10.37 6.70
C LEU A 812 22.34 -11.12 7.71
N VAL A 813 22.08 -10.93 8.99
CA VAL A 813 22.63 -11.77 10.07
C VAL A 813 21.91 -13.12 10.05
N ASP A 814 22.65 -14.22 10.11
CA ASP A 814 22.06 -15.55 10.18
C ASP A 814 21.67 -15.90 11.63
N PHE A 815 20.48 -15.48 12.06
CA PHE A 815 20.00 -15.76 13.43
C PHE A 815 19.67 -17.23 13.71
N THR A 816 19.77 -18.13 12.73
CA THR A 816 19.69 -19.58 13.00
C THR A 816 20.96 -20.09 13.67
N SER A 817 22.09 -19.41 13.46
CA SER A 817 23.34 -19.70 14.12
C SER A 817 23.36 -19.13 15.55
N PRO A 818 23.54 -19.96 16.59
CA PRO A 818 23.75 -19.46 17.96
C PRO A 818 24.94 -18.50 18.05
N ALA A 819 26.04 -18.79 17.36
CA ALA A 819 27.23 -17.93 17.38
C ALA A 819 26.97 -16.56 16.73
N ALA A 820 26.15 -16.47 15.68
CA ALA A 820 25.77 -15.20 15.08
C ALA A 820 24.84 -14.38 16.00
N ARG A 821 23.94 -15.05 16.73
CA ARG A 821 23.11 -14.42 17.78
C ARG A 821 23.97 -13.86 18.89
N ASP A 822 24.92 -14.64 19.41
CA ASP A 822 25.85 -14.20 20.45
C ASP A 822 26.72 -13.01 19.98
N TRP A 823 27.16 -13.05 18.72
CA TRP A 823 27.91 -11.96 18.11
C TRP A 823 27.11 -10.66 18.02
N TYR A 824 25.86 -10.72 17.56
CA TYR A 824 24.95 -9.58 17.50
C TYR A 824 24.61 -9.08 18.91
N ALA A 825 24.27 -10.00 19.82
CA ALA A 825 23.97 -9.72 21.22
C ALA A 825 25.12 -9.00 21.93
N GLY A 826 26.38 -9.41 21.70
CA GLY A 826 27.55 -8.75 22.27
C GLY A 826 27.69 -7.28 21.82
N LYS A 827 27.21 -6.91 20.62
CA LYS A 827 27.19 -5.50 20.20
C LYS A 827 26.11 -4.70 20.92
N LEU A 828 24.96 -5.32 21.18
CA LEU A 828 23.87 -4.71 21.96
C LEU A 828 24.25 -4.56 23.44
N GLU A 829 24.86 -5.58 24.04
CA GLU A 829 25.37 -5.53 25.42
C GLU A 829 26.36 -4.37 25.61
N ALA A 830 27.18 -4.07 24.59
CA ALA A 830 28.09 -2.92 24.62
C ALA A 830 27.33 -1.58 24.65
N LEU A 831 26.23 -1.44 23.88
CA LEU A 831 25.40 -0.23 23.90
C LEU A 831 24.65 -0.07 25.23
N LEU A 832 24.16 -1.16 25.80
CA LEU A 832 23.55 -1.14 27.13
C LEU A 832 24.57 -0.73 28.20
N GLY A 833 25.80 -1.21 28.10
CA GLY A 833 26.91 -0.80 28.97
C GLY A 833 27.29 0.68 28.87
N GLN A 834 26.97 1.35 27.74
CA GLN A 834 27.15 2.79 27.56
C GLN A 834 26.02 3.63 28.16
N GLY A 835 24.88 3.02 28.52
CA GLY A 835 23.71 3.70 29.07
C GLY A 835 22.49 3.77 28.14
N VAL A 836 22.44 2.99 27.06
CA VAL A 836 21.20 2.78 26.29
C VAL A 836 20.23 1.94 27.13
N ASP A 837 18.93 2.26 27.13
CA ASP A 837 17.91 1.54 27.89
C ASP A 837 17.14 0.51 27.05
N CYS A 838 16.87 0.82 25.78
CA CYS A 838 16.07 -0.06 24.90
C CYS A 838 16.36 0.15 23.40
N PHE A 839 15.74 -0.67 22.55
CA PHE A 839 16.00 -0.69 21.11
C PHE A 839 14.72 -0.60 20.26
N LYS A 840 14.76 0.18 19.17
CA LYS A 840 13.80 0.05 18.07
C LYS A 840 14.31 -1.06 17.14
N THR A 841 13.66 -2.22 17.16
CA THR A 841 13.97 -3.35 16.28
C THR A 841 13.27 -3.15 14.93
N ASP A 842 13.92 -2.38 14.06
CA ASP A 842 13.38 -2.04 12.75
C ASP A 842 13.69 -3.12 11.71
N PHE A 843 12.92 -3.14 10.62
CA PHE A 843 12.98 -4.15 9.55
C PHE A 843 12.75 -5.60 10.03
N GLY A 844 13.26 -6.59 9.27
CA GLY A 844 13.08 -8.02 9.51
C GLY A 844 12.14 -8.70 8.50
N GLU A 845 11.55 -7.96 7.56
CA GLU A 845 10.52 -8.48 6.65
C GLU A 845 11.09 -9.07 5.36
N ARG A 846 12.09 -8.42 4.76
CA ARG A 846 12.59 -8.72 3.41
C ARG A 846 13.63 -9.85 3.40
N VAL A 847 13.25 -11.01 3.90
CA VAL A 847 14.11 -12.19 4.00
C VAL A 847 14.10 -12.99 2.69
N PRO A 848 15.26 -13.28 2.07
CA PRO A 848 15.32 -13.96 0.77
C PRO A 848 15.06 -15.47 0.85
N LEU A 849 14.71 -16.07 -0.29
CA LEU A 849 14.46 -17.51 -0.41
C LEU A 849 15.62 -18.28 -1.07
N ASP A 850 16.45 -17.59 -1.84
CA ASP A 850 17.59 -18.17 -2.58
C ASP A 850 18.86 -18.27 -1.71
N VAL A 851 18.69 -18.83 -0.51
CA VAL A 851 19.68 -18.88 0.57
C VAL A 851 19.77 -20.24 1.25
N VAL A 852 20.82 -20.43 2.05
CA VAL A 852 20.99 -21.58 2.93
C VAL A 852 21.27 -21.06 4.34
N TRP A 853 20.45 -21.49 5.29
CA TRP A 853 20.59 -21.18 6.71
C TRP A 853 21.59 -22.11 7.39
N SER A 854 22.27 -21.63 8.43
CA SER A 854 23.29 -22.39 9.16
C SER A 854 22.75 -23.68 9.80
N ASP A 855 21.47 -23.71 10.18
CA ASP A 855 20.80 -24.90 10.74
C ASP A 855 20.12 -25.79 9.67
N GLY A 856 20.19 -25.42 8.39
CA GLY A 856 19.54 -26.12 7.30
C GLY A 856 18.02 -25.88 7.17
N SER A 857 17.48 -24.89 7.88
CA SER A 857 16.06 -24.50 7.83
C SER A 857 15.57 -24.22 6.41
N ASP A 858 14.28 -24.45 6.19
CA ASP A 858 13.58 -24.10 4.95
C ASP A 858 13.51 -22.57 4.80
N PRO A 859 14.07 -21.99 3.71
CA PRO A 859 14.00 -20.55 3.47
C PRO A 859 12.58 -19.99 3.40
N GLU A 860 11.59 -20.74 2.91
CA GLU A 860 10.21 -20.26 2.83
C GLU A 860 9.59 -20.11 4.23
N ARG A 861 9.85 -21.07 5.12
CA ARG A 861 9.41 -21.01 6.51
C ARG A 861 10.18 -19.96 7.31
N MET A 862 11.48 -19.82 7.04
CA MET A 862 12.31 -18.84 7.74
C MET A 862 11.96 -17.40 7.35
N HIS A 863 11.37 -17.15 6.16
CA HIS A 863 11.02 -15.80 5.75
C HIS A 863 10.19 -15.05 6.80
N ASN A 864 9.07 -15.63 7.26
CA ASN A 864 8.28 -15.01 8.32
C ASN A 864 8.89 -15.22 9.71
N TYR A 865 9.51 -16.39 9.97
CA TYR A 865 10.01 -16.75 11.29
C TYR A 865 11.30 -16.02 11.71
N TYR A 866 12.06 -15.48 10.76
CA TYR A 866 13.26 -14.69 11.00
C TYR A 866 13.02 -13.54 11.97
N THR A 867 11.89 -12.85 11.83
CA THR A 867 11.52 -11.73 12.69
C THR A 867 11.35 -12.16 14.16
N TYR A 868 10.87 -13.38 14.41
CA TYR A 868 10.76 -13.93 15.75
C TYR A 868 12.15 -14.15 16.36
N LEU A 869 13.07 -14.77 15.62
CA LEU A 869 14.45 -15.00 16.08
C LEU A 869 15.20 -13.68 16.34
N TYR A 870 15.03 -12.70 15.45
CA TYR A 870 15.62 -11.38 15.60
C TYR A 870 15.12 -10.69 16.87
N ASN A 871 13.81 -10.49 17.00
CA ASN A 871 13.23 -9.78 18.15
C ASN A 871 13.51 -10.52 19.47
N ARG A 872 13.44 -11.86 19.48
CA ARG A 872 13.81 -12.67 20.64
C ARG A 872 15.25 -12.43 21.06
N THR A 873 16.19 -12.42 20.11
CA THR A 873 17.61 -12.19 20.40
C THR A 873 17.82 -10.84 21.09
N VAL A 874 17.17 -9.78 20.60
CA VAL A 874 17.28 -8.44 21.21
C VAL A 874 16.57 -8.38 22.58
N PHE A 875 15.37 -8.94 22.68
CA PHE A 875 14.60 -8.95 23.92
C PHE A 875 15.32 -9.69 25.05
N GLU A 876 15.91 -10.85 24.75
CA GLU A 876 16.68 -11.65 25.72
C GLU A 876 17.92 -10.91 26.22
N VAL A 877 18.57 -10.10 25.38
CA VAL A 877 19.68 -9.24 25.82
C VAL A 877 19.22 -8.20 26.83
N LEU A 878 18.10 -7.52 26.55
CA LEU A 878 17.51 -6.56 27.49
C LEU A 878 17.12 -7.25 28.80
N ARG A 879 16.45 -8.39 28.71
CA ARG A 879 16.02 -9.19 29.86
C ARG A 879 17.19 -9.60 30.75
N LYS A 880 18.29 -10.06 30.15
CA LYS A 880 19.52 -10.46 30.85
C LYS A 880 20.24 -9.26 31.50
N HIS A 881 20.29 -8.11 30.82
CA HIS A 881 21.10 -6.98 31.25
C HIS A 881 20.35 -6.00 32.17
N ARG A 882 19.04 -5.83 31.96
CA ARG A 882 18.17 -4.88 32.68
C ARG A 882 17.20 -5.56 33.64
N GLY A 883 16.89 -6.84 33.43
CA GLY A 883 15.89 -7.60 34.18
C GLY A 883 14.58 -7.78 33.41
N GLU A 884 13.78 -8.77 33.83
CA GLU A 884 12.51 -9.16 33.18
C GLU A 884 11.51 -8.01 33.09
N GLN A 885 11.42 -7.18 34.13
CA GLN A 885 10.45 -6.09 34.23
C GLN A 885 10.85 -4.82 33.47
N GLU A 886 12.06 -4.78 32.90
CA GLU A 886 12.62 -3.60 32.24
C GLU A 886 12.81 -3.79 30.72
N ALA A 887 12.54 -4.99 30.19
CA ALA A 887 12.72 -5.30 28.78
C ALA A 887 11.58 -4.75 27.93
N VAL A 888 11.93 -3.91 26.95
CA VAL A 888 10.97 -3.37 25.97
C VAL A 888 11.64 -3.07 24.63
N LEU A 889 10.91 -3.31 23.55
CA LEU A 889 11.30 -3.00 22.17
C LEU A 889 10.38 -1.96 21.54
N PHE A 890 10.76 -1.53 20.34
CA PHE A 890 9.88 -0.87 19.37
C PHE A 890 9.99 -1.60 18.02
N ALA A 891 9.27 -2.72 17.89
CA ALA A 891 9.41 -3.70 16.82
C ALA A 891 8.52 -3.39 15.60
N ARG A 892 9.10 -3.42 14.40
CA ARG A 892 8.34 -3.22 13.14
C ARG A 892 7.74 -4.50 12.59
N SER A 893 8.46 -5.62 12.64
CA SER A 893 8.03 -6.90 12.10
C SER A 893 7.73 -7.92 13.19
N ALA A 894 6.78 -8.83 12.94
CA ALA A 894 6.33 -9.82 13.92
C ALA A 894 5.55 -10.97 13.28
N THR A 895 5.65 -12.18 13.82
CA THR A 895 4.77 -13.32 13.48
C THR A 895 4.18 -13.95 14.75
N ALA A 896 3.53 -15.11 14.66
CA ALA A 896 3.02 -15.80 15.84
C ALA A 896 4.15 -16.06 16.86
N GLY A 897 3.90 -15.75 18.13
CA GLY A 897 4.88 -15.79 19.22
C GLY A 897 5.65 -14.49 19.43
N SER A 898 5.75 -13.61 18.42
CA SER A 898 6.44 -12.33 18.58
C SER A 898 5.76 -11.38 19.57
N GLN A 899 4.48 -11.59 19.91
CA GLN A 899 3.80 -10.79 20.94
C GLN A 899 4.49 -10.84 22.31
N GLN A 900 5.31 -11.87 22.58
CA GLN A 900 6.12 -11.99 23.79
C GLN A 900 7.18 -10.89 23.92
N PHE A 901 7.51 -10.18 22.84
CA PHE A 901 8.58 -9.18 22.79
C PHE A 901 8.03 -7.77 22.47
N PRO A 902 7.14 -7.22 23.32
CA PRO A 902 6.57 -5.89 23.08
C PRO A 902 7.64 -4.79 23.18
N VAL A 903 7.43 -3.64 22.55
CA VAL A 903 6.17 -3.13 21.94
C VAL A 903 6.26 -3.16 20.42
N HIS A 904 5.12 -3.29 19.74
CA HIS A 904 5.03 -3.31 18.29
C HIS A 904 4.54 -1.96 17.75
N TRP A 905 5.17 -1.44 16.70
CA TRP A 905 4.83 -0.14 16.11
C TRP A 905 4.28 -0.27 14.69
N GLY A 906 3.28 0.55 14.34
CA GLY A 906 2.46 0.49 13.13
C GLY A 906 3.18 0.58 11.77
N GLY A 907 4.44 0.95 11.73
CA GLY A 907 5.17 1.16 10.47
C GLY A 907 5.02 2.58 9.90
N ASP A 908 5.52 2.75 8.67
CA ASP A 908 5.66 4.05 8.02
C ASP A 908 4.32 4.52 7.40
N CYS A 909 3.62 5.41 8.12
CA CYS A 909 2.33 5.97 7.72
C CYS A 909 2.44 7.36 7.07
N GLU A 910 1.45 7.73 6.25
CA GLU A 910 1.39 9.06 5.65
C GLU A 910 0.79 10.08 6.63
N ALA A 911 1.20 11.35 6.53
CA ALA A 911 0.60 12.45 7.30
C ALA A 911 -0.76 12.89 6.73
N THR A 912 -1.77 12.01 6.78
CA THR A 912 -3.17 12.26 6.38
C THR A 912 -4.17 11.63 7.35
N TYR A 913 -5.43 12.10 7.37
CA TYR A 913 -6.48 11.48 8.20
C TYR A 913 -6.84 10.07 7.75
N GLU A 914 -6.78 9.81 6.44
CA GLU A 914 -7.01 8.49 5.87
C GLU A 914 -5.97 7.49 6.39
N SER A 915 -4.70 7.90 6.45
CA SER A 915 -3.62 7.08 7.00
C SER A 915 -3.65 6.99 8.53
N MET A 916 -4.12 8.02 9.22
CA MET A 916 -4.44 7.89 10.65
C MET A 916 -5.53 6.83 10.89
N ALA A 917 -6.55 6.78 10.04
CA ALA A 917 -7.62 5.78 10.13
C ALA A 917 -7.14 4.37 9.75
N GLU A 918 -6.28 4.22 8.73
CA GLU A 918 -5.68 2.93 8.38
C GLU A 918 -4.74 2.40 9.46
N SER A 919 -4.00 3.29 10.12
CA SER A 919 -3.15 2.96 11.27
C SER A 919 -3.99 2.40 12.42
N LEU A 920 -5.12 3.03 12.75
CA LEU A 920 -6.06 2.52 13.76
C LEU A 920 -6.57 1.12 13.39
N ARG A 921 -6.93 0.87 12.12
CA ARG A 921 -7.31 -0.49 11.66
C ARG A 921 -6.18 -1.49 11.86
N GLY A 922 -4.93 -1.09 11.57
CA GLY A 922 -3.74 -1.88 11.85
C GLY A 922 -3.63 -2.28 13.32
N GLY A 923 -3.68 -1.30 14.23
CA GLY A 923 -3.62 -1.53 15.68
C GLY A 923 -4.73 -2.46 16.20
N LEU A 924 -5.97 -2.25 15.75
CA LEU A 924 -7.11 -3.12 16.08
C LEU A 924 -6.93 -4.55 15.55
N SER A 925 -6.49 -4.68 14.30
CA SER A 925 -6.26 -5.98 13.65
C SER A 925 -5.14 -6.76 14.35
N LEU A 926 -4.08 -6.08 14.77
CA LEU A 926 -2.96 -6.67 15.50
C LEU A 926 -3.36 -7.10 16.92
N GLY A 927 -4.17 -6.29 17.62
CA GLY A 927 -4.75 -6.65 18.92
C GLY A 927 -5.63 -7.90 18.84
N LEU A 928 -6.46 -8.01 17.80
CA LEU A 928 -7.24 -9.22 17.48
C LEU A 928 -6.39 -10.40 17.01
N SER A 929 -5.07 -10.23 16.92
CA SER A 929 -4.08 -11.26 16.57
C SER A 929 -3.15 -11.64 17.72
N GLY A 930 -3.50 -11.26 18.97
CA GLY A 930 -2.82 -11.68 20.20
C GLY A 930 -1.75 -10.73 20.73
N PHE A 931 -1.60 -9.54 20.17
CA PHE A 931 -0.60 -8.57 20.60
C PHE A 931 -1.17 -7.60 21.63
N GLY A 932 -0.55 -7.54 22.81
CA GLY A 932 -1.03 -6.73 23.93
C GLY A 932 -0.85 -5.21 23.77
N PHE A 933 0.24 -4.81 23.09
CA PHE A 933 0.75 -3.45 23.08
C PHE A 933 1.08 -2.99 21.65
N TRP A 934 0.65 -1.77 21.33
CA TRP A 934 0.81 -1.16 20.02
C TRP A 934 1.08 0.34 20.12
N SER A 935 1.95 0.82 19.22
CA SER A 935 2.29 2.23 19.02
C SER A 935 2.15 2.62 17.55
N HIS A 936 2.07 3.92 17.30
CA HIS A 936 2.11 4.55 15.97
C HIS A 936 2.80 5.90 16.06
N ASP A 937 3.16 6.46 14.91
CA ASP A 937 3.86 7.74 14.84
C ASP A 937 2.87 8.90 14.78
N ILE A 938 2.83 9.68 15.86
CA ILE A 938 1.92 10.81 16.01
C ILE A 938 2.24 11.86 14.94
N GLY A 939 1.25 12.17 14.11
CA GLY A 939 1.36 13.10 12.99
C GLY A 939 1.77 12.47 11.67
N GLY A 940 1.96 11.15 11.61
CA GLY A 940 2.42 10.45 10.43
C GLY A 940 3.94 10.51 10.25
N PHE A 941 4.48 9.52 9.54
CA PHE A 941 5.90 9.41 9.23
C PHE A 941 6.25 10.16 7.93
N GLU A 942 5.59 9.83 6.82
CA GLU A 942 5.81 10.43 5.51
C GLU A 942 5.11 11.79 5.36
N GLY A 943 5.87 12.79 4.94
CA GLY A 943 5.42 14.17 4.83
C GLY A 943 5.44 14.94 6.16
N THR A 944 4.84 16.12 6.15
CA THR A 944 4.67 16.98 7.33
C THR A 944 3.17 17.21 7.53
N PRO A 945 2.61 16.86 8.70
CA PRO A 945 1.18 17.04 8.95
C PRO A 945 0.81 18.53 9.01
N THR A 946 -0.46 18.84 8.72
CA THR A 946 -1.02 20.14 9.12
C THR A 946 -1.09 20.22 10.64
N PRO A 947 -1.08 21.42 11.25
CA PRO A 947 -1.25 21.55 12.70
C PRO A 947 -2.53 20.89 13.20
N ALA A 948 -3.64 21.00 12.47
CA ALA A 948 -4.91 20.36 12.82
C ALA A 948 -4.78 18.83 12.87
N LEU A 949 -4.23 18.21 11.82
CA LEU A 949 -3.98 16.76 11.79
C LEU A 949 -3.06 16.33 12.94
N PHE A 950 -1.97 17.06 13.16
CA PHE A 950 -1.02 16.78 14.25
C PHE A 950 -1.72 16.77 15.62
N LYS A 951 -2.55 17.79 15.90
CA LYS A 951 -3.36 17.89 17.12
C LYS A 951 -4.36 16.75 17.27
N ARG A 952 -5.04 16.34 16.20
CA ARG A 952 -5.96 15.17 16.25
C ARG A 952 -5.23 13.87 16.50
N TRP A 953 -4.06 13.70 15.89
CA TRP A 953 -3.23 12.51 16.08
C TRP A 953 -2.60 12.47 17.47
N LEU A 954 -2.27 13.60 18.09
CA LEU A 954 -1.81 13.67 19.48
C LEU A 954 -2.82 13.03 20.44
N ALA A 955 -4.11 13.40 20.34
CA ALA A 955 -5.17 12.82 21.15
C ALA A 955 -5.25 11.29 20.98
N PHE A 956 -5.23 10.81 19.73
CA PHE A 956 -5.23 9.38 19.43
C PHE A 956 -3.99 8.65 19.97
N GLY A 957 -2.80 9.20 19.74
CA GLY A 957 -1.54 8.59 20.16
C GLY A 957 -1.38 8.52 21.65
N LEU A 958 -1.79 9.55 22.39
CA LEU A 958 -1.73 9.60 23.85
C LEU A 958 -2.84 8.79 24.52
N LEU A 959 -3.89 8.41 23.78
CA LEU A 959 -4.89 7.43 24.19
C LEU A 959 -4.63 6.03 23.60
N SER A 960 -3.42 5.76 23.13
CA SER A 960 -2.93 4.43 22.76
C SER A 960 -2.02 3.86 23.87
N SER A 961 -1.67 2.57 23.80
CA SER A 961 -0.79 1.96 24.83
C SER A 961 0.57 2.69 24.90
N HIS A 962 1.20 2.92 23.76
CA HIS A 962 2.53 3.54 23.63
C HIS A 962 2.44 4.69 22.63
N SER A 963 3.20 5.77 22.88
CA SER A 963 3.00 7.06 22.22
C SER A 963 4.34 7.64 21.78
N ARG A 964 4.53 7.81 20.47
CA ARG A 964 5.80 8.32 19.91
C ARG A 964 5.59 9.46 18.92
N LEU A 965 6.41 10.50 19.06
CA LEU A 965 6.57 11.59 18.11
C LEU A 965 7.76 11.27 17.18
N HIS A 966 7.46 10.88 15.94
CA HIS A 966 8.45 10.48 14.95
C HIS A 966 8.02 10.86 13.53
N GLY A 967 8.97 11.33 12.72
CA GLY A 967 8.74 11.76 11.35
C GLY A 967 9.91 11.39 10.43
N SER A 968 9.67 11.48 9.12
CA SER A 968 10.69 11.18 8.11
C SER A 968 11.71 12.32 7.97
N SER A 969 11.36 13.40 7.28
CA SER A 969 12.27 14.52 6.96
C SER A 969 11.99 15.79 7.77
N SER A 970 11.13 15.71 8.80
CA SER A 970 10.78 16.83 9.67
C SER A 970 10.63 16.35 11.12
N TYR A 971 10.96 17.22 12.07
CA TYR A 971 10.77 16.94 13.49
C TYR A 971 9.29 16.90 13.87
N ARG A 972 9.01 16.29 15.03
CA ARG A 972 7.64 16.19 15.59
C ARG A 972 7.51 16.89 16.94
N VAL A 973 8.34 17.89 17.20
CA VAL A 973 8.17 18.76 18.38
C VAL A 973 6.97 19.70 18.17
N PRO A 974 6.10 19.88 19.17
CA PRO A 974 4.80 20.53 18.95
C PRO A 974 4.91 22.02 18.58
N TRP A 975 5.92 22.74 19.07
CA TRP A 975 6.12 24.16 18.77
C TRP A 975 6.57 24.43 17.32
N GLN A 976 6.87 23.40 16.52
CA GLN A 976 7.06 23.58 15.07
C GLN A 976 5.74 23.71 14.30
N PHE A 977 4.61 23.40 14.93
CA PHE A 977 3.28 23.48 14.32
C PHE A 977 2.57 24.77 14.73
N ASP A 978 2.20 24.89 16.02
CA ASP A 978 1.64 26.08 16.65
C ASP A 978 1.65 25.95 18.18
N GLU A 979 1.36 27.05 18.91
CA GLU A 979 1.26 27.03 20.38
C GLU A 979 0.09 26.15 20.87
N GLU A 980 -1.02 26.07 20.11
CA GLU A 980 -2.13 25.17 20.46
C GLU A 980 -1.69 23.69 20.44
N SER A 981 -0.74 23.31 19.57
CA SER A 981 -0.16 21.97 19.54
C SER A 981 0.65 21.67 20.80
N VAL A 982 1.30 22.67 21.38
CA VAL A 982 1.98 22.56 22.68
C VAL A 982 0.93 22.29 23.77
N ASP A 983 -0.18 23.04 23.77
CA ASP A 983 -1.27 22.85 24.73
C ASP A 983 -1.94 21.48 24.62
N VAL A 984 -2.22 21.03 23.40
CA VAL A 984 -2.78 19.68 23.14
C VAL A 984 -1.83 18.59 23.58
N THR A 985 -0.53 18.73 23.29
CA THR A 985 0.49 17.77 23.75
C THR A 985 0.52 17.72 25.27
N ARG A 986 0.55 18.88 25.95
CA ARG A 986 0.55 18.97 27.42
C ARG A 986 -0.69 18.31 28.01
N HIS A 987 -1.86 18.66 27.48
CA HIS A 987 -3.15 18.19 27.98
C HIS A 987 -3.26 16.67 27.93
N PHE A 988 -3.04 16.07 26.76
CA PHE A 988 -3.20 14.63 26.59
C PHE A 988 -2.06 13.82 27.22
N THR A 989 -0.85 14.39 27.32
CA THR A 989 0.26 13.72 28.03
C THR A 989 -0.06 13.65 29.52
N ARG A 990 -0.42 14.76 30.16
CA ARG A 990 -0.85 14.79 31.56
C ARG A 990 -2.07 13.91 31.82
N LEU A 991 -3.03 13.86 30.88
CA LEU A 991 -4.17 12.95 30.97
C LEU A 991 -3.72 11.48 30.99
N LYS A 992 -2.86 11.07 30.05
CA LYS A 992 -2.32 9.71 30.00
C LYS A 992 -1.60 9.34 31.30
N LEU A 993 -0.77 10.25 31.82
CA LEU A 993 0.01 10.03 33.03
C LEU A 993 -0.86 9.89 34.29
N ARG A 994 -1.97 10.65 34.39
CA ARG A 994 -2.98 10.45 35.45
C ARG A 994 -3.79 9.17 35.28
N LEU A 995 -3.97 8.67 34.06
CA LEU A 995 -4.65 7.41 33.81
C LEU A 995 -3.75 6.18 34.01
N MET A 996 -2.47 6.36 34.33
CA MET A 996 -1.55 5.24 34.50
C MET A 996 -1.99 4.14 35.47
N PRO A 997 -2.63 4.43 36.63
CA PRO A 997 -3.18 3.37 37.48
C PRO A 997 -4.14 2.44 36.72
N TYR A 998 -5.03 3.00 35.90
CA TYR A 998 -5.95 2.22 35.06
C TYR A 998 -5.24 1.56 33.86
N LEU A 999 -4.36 2.27 33.19
CA LEU A 999 -3.67 1.78 31.99
C LEU A 999 -2.70 0.65 32.32
N TYR A 1000 -2.02 0.71 33.48
CA TYR A 1000 -1.06 -0.31 33.87
C TYR A 1000 -1.74 -1.61 34.34
N GLU A 1001 -2.91 -1.53 34.96
CA GLU A 1001 -3.73 -2.73 35.20
C GLU A 1001 -4.29 -3.32 33.90
N THR A 1002 -4.63 -2.48 32.93
CA THR A 1002 -4.98 -2.96 31.59
C THR A 1002 -3.77 -3.64 30.91
N ALA A 1003 -2.56 -3.14 31.13
CA ALA A 1003 -1.32 -3.78 30.68
C ALA A 1003 -1.06 -5.11 31.39
N ARG A 1004 -1.35 -5.22 32.70
CA ARG A 1004 -1.32 -6.50 33.42
C ARG A 1004 -2.28 -7.51 32.82
N ALA A 1005 -3.51 -7.11 32.48
CA ALA A 1005 -4.45 -8.00 31.79
C ALA A 1005 -3.94 -8.43 30.40
N ALA A 1006 -3.22 -7.57 29.69
CA ALA A 1006 -2.54 -7.97 28.44
C ALA A 1006 -1.47 -9.04 28.69
N HIS A 1007 -0.70 -8.92 29.77
CA HIS A 1007 0.34 -9.86 30.15
C HIS A 1007 -0.20 -11.21 30.67
N THR A 1008 -1.16 -11.18 31.59
CA THR A 1008 -1.67 -12.39 32.27
C THR A 1008 -2.74 -13.11 31.44
N GLU A 1009 -3.58 -12.35 30.74
CA GLU A 1009 -4.74 -12.87 30.02
C GLU A 1009 -4.61 -12.75 28.50
N GLY A 1010 -3.64 -12.01 27.97
CA GLY A 1010 -3.46 -11.84 26.52
C GLY A 1010 -4.49 -10.90 25.87
N LEU A 1011 -5.16 -10.06 26.66
CA LEU A 1011 -6.15 -9.11 26.15
C LEU A 1011 -5.49 -7.79 25.74
N PRO A 1012 -5.63 -7.32 24.49
CA PRO A 1012 -5.00 -6.08 24.06
C PRO A 1012 -5.50 -4.87 24.86
N MET A 1013 -4.65 -3.87 25.04
CA MET A 1013 -5.07 -2.62 25.66
C MET A 1013 -6.02 -1.83 24.75
N MET A 1014 -5.73 -1.79 23.45
CA MET A 1014 -6.60 -1.22 22.43
C MET A 1014 -7.49 -2.32 21.85
N ARG A 1015 -8.78 -2.29 22.17
CA ARG A 1015 -9.73 -3.37 21.89
C ARG A 1015 -10.71 -2.92 20.81
N ALA A 1016 -10.85 -3.71 19.76
CA ALA A 1016 -11.95 -3.52 18.82
C ALA A 1016 -13.28 -3.68 19.55
N MET A 1017 -14.30 -2.94 19.14
CA MET A 1017 -15.59 -2.94 19.85
C MET A 1017 -16.20 -4.35 19.95
N VAL A 1018 -16.04 -5.18 18.90
CA VAL A 1018 -16.48 -6.59 18.89
C VAL A 1018 -15.81 -7.47 19.97
N LEU A 1019 -14.62 -7.10 20.45
CA LEU A 1019 -13.96 -7.83 21.53
C LEU A 1019 -14.65 -7.60 22.89
N GLU A 1020 -15.21 -6.40 23.09
CA GLU A 1020 -15.91 -6.03 24.32
C GLU A 1020 -17.43 -6.27 24.27
N PHE A 1021 -18.02 -6.11 23.09
CA PHE A 1021 -19.47 -6.19 22.87
C PHE A 1021 -19.77 -7.18 21.72
N PRO A 1022 -19.41 -8.47 21.87
CA PRO A 1022 -19.58 -9.46 20.79
C PRO A 1022 -21.05 -9.72 20.44
N ASP A 1023 -21.97 -9.52 21.40
CA ASP A 1023 -23.41 -9.73 21.21
C ASP A 1023 -24.12 -8.51 20.61
N ASP A 1024 -23.43 -7.37 20.47
CA ASP A 1024 -23.97 -6.17 19.82
C ASP A 1024 -23.62 -6.18 18.32
N PRO A 1025 -24.59 -6.43 17.42
CA PRO A 1025 -24.33 -6.47 15.98
C PRO A 1025 -23.86 -5.11 15.42
N GLY A 1026 -24.14 -4.01 16.12
CA GLY A 1026 -23.63 -2.68 15.77
C GLY A 1026 -22.12 -2.56 15.89
N CYS A 1027 -21.47 -3.45 16.68
CA CYS A 1027 -20.04 -3.43 16.93
C CYS A 1027 -19.18 -4.20 15.93
N ALA A 1028 -19.79 -5.06 15.10
CA ALA A 1028 -19.06 -5.96 14.21
C ALA A 1028 -18.11 -5.25 13.21
N HIS A 1029 -18.50 -4.08 12.70
CA HIS A 1029 -17.76 -3.33 11.67
C HIS A 1029 -17.13 -2.01 12.18
N LEU A 1030 -17.11 -1.78 13.49
CA LEU A 1030 -16.58 -0.53 14.05
C LEU A 1030 -15.05 -0.52 14.02
N GLU A 1031 -14.49 0.39 13.23
CA GLU A 1031 -13.05 0.48 12.99
C GLU A 1031 -12.47 1.90 13.15
N ARG A 1032 -13.31 2.86 13.57
CA ARG A 1032 -12.93 4.27 13.82
C ARG A 1032 -13.04 4.69 15.30
N GLN A 1033 -13.23 3.70 16.17
CA GLN A 1033 -13.32 3.84 17.62
C GLN A 1033 -12.87 2.52 18.25
N TYR A 1034 -12.55 2.57 19.54
CA TYR A 1034 -12.07 1.40 20.26
C TYR A 1034 -12.34 1.55 21.75
N MET A 1035 -12.22 0.43 22.47
CA MET A 1035 -12.14 0.43 23.93
C MET A 1035 -10.67 0.45 24.34
N LEU A 1036 -10.27 1.40 25.18
CA LEU A 1036 -8.97 1.44 25.84
C LEU A 1036 -9.12 0.76 27.21
N GLY A 1037 -8.72 -0.50 27.30
CA GLY A 1037 -9.10 -1.37 28.39
C GLY A 1037 -10.61 -1.68 28.41
N PRO A 1038 -11.14 -2.16 29.53
CA PRO A 1038 -12.54 -2.57 29.61
C PRO A 1038 -13.56 -1.43 29.70
N ASP A 1039 -13.14 -0.22 30.12
CA ASP A 1039 -14.06 0.79 30.63
C ASP A 1039 -14.08 2.11 29.85
N LEU A 1040 -13.06 2.40 29.05
CA LEU A 1040 -12.95 3.67 28.32
C LEU A 1040 -13.19 3.46 26.82
N LEU A 1041 -14.23 4.07 26.26
CA LEU A 1041 -14.47 4.16 24.82
C LEU A 1041 -13.80 5.42 24.27
N VAL A 1042 -12.95 5.26 23.26
CA VAL A 1042 -12.26 6.35 22.57
C VAL A 1042 -12.68 6.38 21.10
N ALA A 1043 -13.09 7.55 20.60
CA ALA A 1043 -13.33 7.76 19.18
C ALA A 1043 -12.46 8.91 18.65
N PRO A 1044 -11.31 8.62 17.99
CA PRO A 1044 -10.50 9.65 17.38
C PRO A 1044 -11.27 10.51 16.37
N VAL A 1045 -10.91 11.80 16.29
CA VAL A 1045 -11.54 12.77 15.39
C VAL A 1045 -10.73 12.85 14.10
N PHE A 1046 -11.36 12.55 12.96
CA PHE A 1046 -10.72 12.50 11.63
C PHE A 1046 -11.10 13.70 10.75
N SER A 1047 -11.15 14.90 11.35
CA SER A 1047 -11.51 16.14 10.66
C SER A 1047 -10.85 17.35 11.33
N ASP A 1048 -10.60 18.38 10.52
CA ASP A 1048 -10.09 19.66 11.01
C ASP A 1048 -11.18 20.38 11.83
N GLU A 1049 -12.43 20.34 11.34
CA GLU A 1049 -13.58 21.02 11.94
C GLU A 1049 -13.98 20.44 13.30
N GLY A 1050 -13.61 19.19 13.59
CA GLY A 1050 -13.90 18.50 14.83
C GLY A 1050 -15.12 17.59 14.79
N ASP A 1051 -15.77 17.44 13.63
CA ASP A 1051 -16.86 16.50 13.41
C ASP A 1051 -16.40 15.06 13.65
N VAL A 1052 -17.13 14.34 14.50
CA VAL A 1052 -16.92 12.93 14.78
C VAL A 1052 -18.26 12.20 14.86
N THR A 1053 -18.28 10.95 14.41
CA THR A 1053 -19.46 10.08 14.48
C THR A 1053 -19.02 8.71 14.96
N TYR A 1054 -19.60 8.27 16.07
CA TYR A 1054 -19.24 7.05 16.76
C TYR A 1054 -20.48 6.38 17.35
N TYR A 1055 -20.38 5.08 17.63
CA TYR A 1055 -21.43 4.27 18.20
C TYR A 1055 -21.21 4.09 19.71
N VAL A 1056 -22.28 4.22 20.50
CA VAL A 1056 -22.27 3.98 21.93
C VAL A 1056 -23.10 2.72 22.20
N PRO A 1057 -22.52 1.65 22.79
CA PRO A 1057 -23.25 0.44 23.16
C PRO A 1057 -24.33 0.69 24.22
N GLU A 1058 -25.11 -0.33 24.55
CA GLU A 1058 -26.14 -0.25 25.58
C GLU A 1058 -25.61 0.32 26.91
N GLY A 1059 -26.40 1.19 27.53
CA GLY A 1059 -26.12 1.80 28.83
C GLY A 1059 -25.98 3.32 28.77
N THR A 1060 -25.84 3.94 29.94
CA THR A 1060 -25.61 5.39 30.08
C THR A 1060 -24.14 5.65 30.34
N TRP A 1061 -23.43 6.03 29.29
CA TRP A 1061 -22.00 6.32 29.30
C TRP A 1061 -21.75 7.76 29.75
N THR A 1062 -20.57 8.03 30.30
CA THR A 1062 -20.22 9.36 30.83
C THR A 1062 -18.94 9.89 30.20
N HIS A 1063 -18.94 11.11 29.65
CA HIS A 1063 -17.72 11.78 29.19
C HIS A 1063 -16.74 11.97 30.36
N PHE A 1064 -15.54 11.39 30.26
CA PHE A 1064 -14.58 11.33 31.37
C PHE A 1064 -14.20 12.71 31.96
N PRO A 1065 -13.94 13.76 31.14
CA PRO A 1065 -13.64 15.09 31.66
C PRO A 1065 -14.89 15.92 32.02
N ALA A 1066 -15.96 15.82 31.22
CA ALA A 1066 -17.09 16.74 31.28
C ALA A 1066 -18.24 16.28 32.19
N GLY A 1067 -18.33 14.98 32.50
CA GLY A 1067 -19.43 14.41 33.28
C GLY A 1067 -20.77 14.30 32.52
N GLU A 1068 -20.86 14.85 31.31
CA GLU A 1068 -22.02 14.73 30.43
C GLU A 1068 -22.30 13.26 30.07
N THR A 1069 -23.57 12.88 30.03
CA THR A 1069 -23.97 11.49 29.80
C THR A 1069 -24.53 11.25 28.40
N VAL A 1070 -24.26 10.08 27.85
CA VAL A 1070 -24.75 9.62 26.56
C VAL A 1070 -25.38 8.23 26.72
N THR A 1071 -26.67 8.10 26.44
CA THR A 1071 -27.37 6.82 26.50
C THR A 1071 -27.34 6.11 25.14
N GLY A 1072 -26.80 4.90 25.10
CA GLY A 1072 -26.88 3.97 23.97
C GLY A 1072 -27.98 2.91 24.15
N PRO A 1073 -28.17 1.99 23.17
CA PRO A 1073 -27.36 1.80 21.97
C PRO A 1073 -27.73 2.79 20.85
N ARG A 1074 -26.78 3.64 20.41
CA ARG A 1074 -27.02 4.55 19.28
C ARG A 1074 -25.73 5.08 18.65
N TRP A 1075 -25.85 5.55 17.41
CA TRP A 1075 -24.86 6.44 16.81
C TRP A 1075 -25.01 7.86 17.35
N VAL A 1076 -23.88 8.49 17.63
CA VAL A 1076 -23.75 9.83 18.18
C VAL A 1076 -22.90 10.65 17.23
N ARG A 1077 -23.31 11.91 17.01
CA ARG A 1077 -22.56 12.89 16.26
C ARG A 1077 -22.30 14.09 17.13
N GLU A 1078 -21.03 14.41 17.30
CA GLU A 1078 -20.54 15.49 18.16
C GLU A 1078 -19.47 16.30 17.42
N ARG A 1079 -19.14 17.46 17.97
CA ARG A 1079 -18.06 18.31 17.48
C ARG A 1079 -17.13 18.64 18.62
N HIS A 1080 -15.85 18.34 18.47
CA HIS A 1080 -14.83 18.56 19.51
C HIS A 1080 -13.75 19.55 19.05
N GLY A 1081 -13.36 20.46 19.94
CA GLY A 1081 -12.12 21.25 19.78
C GLY A 1081 -10.87 20.36 19.87
N PHE A 1082 -9.68 20.93 19.70
CA PHE A 1082 -8.44 20.13 19.70
C PHE A 1082 -8.02 19.59 21.07
N LEU A 1083 -8.45 20.23 22.17
CA LEU A 1083 -8.26 19.77 23.55
C LEU A 1083 -9.27 18.68 23.99
N SER A 1084 -10.02 18.11 23.05
CA SER A 1084 -11.06 17.13 23.35
C SER A 1084 -11.21 16.10 22.24
N ALA A 1085 -11.61 14.90 22.62
CA ALA A 1085 -12.11 13.83 21.77
C ALA A 1085 -13.16 13.05 22.57
N PRO A 1086 -14.09 12.34 21.92
CA PRO A 1086 -14.96 11.40 22.62
C PRO A 1086 -14.14 10.39 23.44
N LEU A 1087 -14.25 10.52 24.76
CA LEU A 1087 -13.64 9.66 25.77
C LEU A 1087 -14.73 9.36 26.81
N LEU A 1088 -15.42 8.24 26.63
CA LEU A 1088 -16.56 7.85 27.45
C LEU A 1088 -16.18 6.74 28.42
N VAL A 1089 -16.69 6.83 29.64
CA VAL A 1089 -16.62 5.79 30.67
C VAL A 1089 -17.89 4.97 30.64
N ARG A 1090 -17.76 3.64 30.70
CA ARG A 1090 -18.92 2.74 30.75
C ARG A 1090 -19.71 2.92 32.06
N PRO A 1091 -21.03 2.69 32.05
CA PRO A 1091 -21.82 2.66 33.28
C PRO A 1091 -21.33 1.54 34.21
N GLY A 1092 -21.25 1.85 35.51
CA GLY A 1092 -20.84 0.92 36.56
C GLY A 1092 -19.32 0.83 36.76
N ALA A 1093 -18.51 1.58 36.01
CA ALA A 1093 -17.05 1.55 36.18
C ALA A 1093 -16.57 2.48 37.30
N VAL A 1094 -15.45 2.09 37.91
CA VAL A 1094 -14.66 2.91 38.81
C VAL A 1094 -13.26 3.06 38.22
N ILE A 1095 -12.89 4.27 37.82
CA ILE A 1095 -11.61 4.55 37.17
C ILE A 1095 -10.62 5.07 38.22
N PRO A 1096 -9.51 4.35 38.50
CA PRO A 1096 -8.44 4.89 39.34
C PRO A 1096 -7.66 5.96 38.56
N VAL A 1097 -7.61 7.16 39.11
CA VAL A 1097 -6.88 8.31 38.56
C VAL A 1097 -5.76 8.67 39.51
N GLY A 1098 -4.52 8.65 39.02
CA GLY A 1098 -3.34 8.88 39.85
C GLY A 1098 -3.11 10.36 40.17
N ALA A 1099 -2.39 10.59 41.27
CA ALA A 1099 -2.07 11.93 41.77
C ALA A 1099 -1.03 12.67 40.94
N ARG A 1100 -0.30 11.98 40.05
CA ARG A 1100 0.80 12.53 39.26
C ARG A 1100 0.47 12.60 37.79
N ASP A 1101 0.96 13.65 37.15
CA ASP A 1101 0.79 13.93 35.73
C ASP A 1101 2.09 14.28 35.01
N ASP A 1102 3.24 14.06 35.67
CA ASP A 1102 4.58 14.45 35.21
C ASP A 1102 5.48 13.25 34.84
N ARG A 1103 5.15 12.04 35.28
CA ARG A 1103 5.81 10.78 34.86
C ARG A 1103 4.83 9.59 34.90
N PRO A 1104 5.09 8.50 34.17
CA PRO A 1104 4.20 7.32 34.18
C PRO A 1104 4.54 6.27 35.25
N ASP A 1105 5.78 6.26 35.74
CA ASP A 1105 6.38 5.30 36.65
C ASP A 1105 6.50 5.90 38.06
N TYR A 1106 5.40 5.87 38.80
CA TYR A 1106 5.31 6.27 40.20
C TYR A 1106 4.51 5.22 40.97
N ASP A 1107 4.43 5.34 42.30
CA ASP A 1107 3.52 4.51 43.09
C ASP A 1107 2.07 4.89 42.76
N HIS A 1108 1.42 4.07 41.93
CA HIS A 1108 0.08 4.36 41.40
C HIS A 1108 -1.00 4.39 42.47
N ALA A 1109 -0.77 3.78 43.65
CA ALA A 1109 -1.71 3.78 44.76
C ALA A 1109 -1.58 5.04 45.64
N ASP A 1110 -0.43 5.72 45.62
CA ASP A 1110 -0.21 6.94 46.40
C ASP A 1110 -1.00 8.12 45.84
N GLY A 1111 -1.96 8.60 46.63
CA GLY A 1111 -2.83 9.72 46.28
C GLY A 1111 -3.88 9.39 45.22
N VAL A 1112 -4.15 8.11 44.94
CA VAL A 1112 -5.09 7.72 43.88
C VAL A 1112 -6.53 8.16 44.20
N THR A 1113 -7.23 8.70 43.20
CA THR A 1113 -8.67 9.00 43.27
C THR A 1113 -9.46 7.95 42.51
N LEU A 1114 -10.31 7.21 43.20
CA LEU A 1114 -11.27 6.28 42.62
C LEU A 1114 -12.50 7.06 42.13
N ARG A 1115 -12.64 7.26 40.82
CA ARG A 1115 -13.77 7.98 40.23
C ARG A 1115 -14.87 6.99 39.81
N ALA A 1116 -16.02 7.05 40.49
CA ALA A 1116 -17.16 6.17 40.27
C ALA A 1116 -18.15 6.75 39.24
N TYR A 1117 -18.56 5.95 38.25
CA TYR A 1117 -19.43 6.35 37.15
C TYR A 1117 -20.67 5.47 37.06
N GLY A 1118 -21.82 5.99 37.45
CA GLY A 1118 -23.12 5.34 37.19
C GLY A 1118 -23.33 3.97 37.85
N LEU A 1119 -22.64 3.66 38.96
CA LEU A 1119 -22.91 2.46 39.78
C LEU A 1119 -24.39 2.47 40.22
N ARG A 1120 -25.07 1.33 40.19
CA ARG A 1120 -26.45 1.15 40.66
C ARG A 1120 -26.46 0.69 42.12
N PRO A 1121 -27.52 0.95 42.91
CA PRO A 1121 -27.61 0.40 44.26
C PRO A 1121 -27.46 -1.12 44.24
N GLY A 1122 -26.51 -1.64 45.02
CA GLY A 1122 -26.10 -3.03 45.05
C GLY A 1122 -24.89 -3.38 44.19
N ASP A 1123 -24.42 -2.48 43.32
CA ASP A 1123 -23.19 -2.70 42.56
C ASP A 1123 -21.97 -2.65 43.48
N GLU A 1124 -21.06 -3.61 43.27
CA GLU A 1124 -19.77 -3.72 43.94
C GLU A 1124 -18.67 -3.85 42.86
N VAL A 1125 -17.66 -3.00 42.93
CA VAL A 1125 -16.56 -2.95 41.96
C VAL A 1125 -15.24 -3.07 42.69
N THR A 1126 -14.44 -4.05 42.30
CA THR A 1126 -13.06 -4.20 42.79
C THR A 1126 -12.09 -3.54 41.81
N VAL A 1127 -11.22 -2.68 42.32
CA VAL A 1127 -10.25 -1.89 41.56
C VAL A 1127 -8.84 -2.21 42.08
N PRO A 1128 -8.09 -3.09 41.40
CA PRO A 1128 -6.66 -3.24 41.69
C PRO A 1128 -5.91 -1.99 41.24
N VAL A 1129 -4.87 -1.61 41.99
CA VAL A 1129 -3.92 -0.55 41.62
C VAL A 1129 -2.55 -0.99 42.15
N GLY A 1130 -1.74 -1.60 41.28
CA GLY A 1130 -0.50 -2.22 41.72
C GLY A 1130 -0.77 -3.35 42.71
N ASP A 1131 -0.16 -3.29 43.88
CA ASP A 1131 -0.34 -4.30 44.93
C ASP A 1131 -1.49 -3.98 45.90
N VAL A 1132 -2.18 -2.84 45.72
CA VAL A 1132 -3.30 -2.41 46.55
C VAL A 1132 -4.62 -2.72 45.84
N THR A 1133 -5.59 -3.26 46.58
CA THR A 1133 -6.94 -3.51 46.07
C THR A 1133 -7.94 -2.61 46.79
N PHE A 1134 -8.77 -1.92 46.01
CA PHE A 1134 -9.90 -1.14 46.50
C PHE A 1134 -11.22 -1.81 46.14
N THR A 1135 -12.25 -1.64 46.95
CA THR A 1135 -13.61 -2.09 46.65
C THR A 1135 -14.57 -0.93 46.83
N VAL A 1136 -15.40 -0.63 45.84
CA VAL A 1136 -16.42 0.42 45.88
C VAL A 1136 -17.80 -0.20 45.76
N VAL A 1137 -18.66 0.06 46.74
CA VAL A 1137 -20.03 -0.45 46.82
C VAL A 1137 -21.01 0.71 46.83
N ARG A 1138 -22.10 0.63 46.08
CA ARG A 1138 -23.21 1.60 46.20
C ARG A 1138 -24.33 1.04 47.07
N GLU A 1139 -24.52 1.61 48.25
CA GLU A 1139 -25.64 1.30 49.16
C GLU A 1139 -26.63 2.47 49.19
N GLY A 1140 -27.80 2.30 48.56
CA GLY A 1140 -28.79 3.38 48.45
C GLY A 1140 -28.21 4.61 47.72
N ASN A 1141 -28.06 5.71 48.47
CA ASN A 1141 -27.50 6.97 47.96
C ASN A 1141 -26.06 7.24 48.39
N THR A 1142 -25.39 6.24 48.99
CA THR A 1142 -24.03 6.37 49.50
C THR A 1142 -23.12 5.42 48.73
N LEU A 1143 -21.93 5.90 48.34
CA LEU A 1143 -20.83 5.06 47.91
C LEU A 1143 -19.93 4.77 49.10
N HIS A 1144 -19.66 3.51 49.38
CA HIS A 1144 -18.65 3.07 50.33
C HIS A 1144 -17.43 2.58 49.58
N ALA A 1145 -16.24 3.04 49.95
CA ALA A 1145 -15.00 2.49 49.43
C ALA A 1145 -14.15 1.92 50.57
N THR A 1146 -13.53 0.75 50.33
CA THR A 1146 -12.58 0.10 51.23
C THR A 1146 -11.24 -0.09 50.53
N CYS A 1147 -10.14 0.06 51.27
CA CYS A 1147 -8.77 -0.17 50.82
C CYS A 1147 -8.16 -1.32 51.61
N GLY A 1148 -7.66 -2.35 50.91
CA GLY A 1148 -7.09 -3.55 51.54
C GLY A 1148 -5.72 -3.33 52.20
N ALA A 1149 -4.99 -2.27 51.80
CA ALA A 1149 -3.67 -1.94 52.33
C ALA A 1149 -3.43 -0.41 52.31
N PRO A 1150 -4.00 0.35 53.27
CA PRO A 1150 -4.03 1.81 53.21
C PRO A 1150 -2.70 2.45 53.67
N ALA A 1151 -1.60 2.16 52.98
CA ALA A 1151 -0.28 2.72 53.30
C ALA A 1151 -0.16 4.22 52.96
N ALA A 1152 -0.91 4.68 51.97
CA ALA A 1152 -0.88 6.05 51.45
C ALA A 1152 -2.27 6.73 51.50
N ALA A 1153 -2.32 8.02 51.20
CA ALA A 1153 -3.59 8.75 51.06
C ALA A 1153 -4.31 8.32 49.77
N TRP A 1154 -5.64 8.37 49.76
CA TRP A 1154 -6.44 8.05 48.58
C TRP A 1154 -7.81 8.73 48.66
N SER A 1155 -8.54 8.81 47.56
CA SER A 1155 -9.84 9.49 47.47
C SER A 1155 -10.90 8.64 46.79
N LEU A 1156 -12.17 8.94 47.08
CA LEU A 1156 -13.34 8.46 46.33
C LEU A 1156 -14.11 9.67 45.78
N ALA A 1157 -14.41 9.65 44.49
CA ALA A 1157 -15.13 10.73 43.82
C ALA A 1157 -16.29 10.24 42.95
N ALA A 1158 -17.35 11.03 42.85
CA ALA A 1158 -18.48 10.83 41.96
C ALA A 1158 -19.07 12.18 41.54
N GLY A 1159 -19.07 12.47 40.23
CA GLY A 1159 -19.37 13.81 39.72
C GLY A 1159 -18.38 14.84 40.27
N ASP A 1160 -18.90 15.92 40.85
CA ASP A 1160 -18.12 17.00 41.48
C ASP A 1160 -17.84 16.78 42.98
N ARG A 1161 -18.28 15.64 43.54
CA ARG A 1161 -18.10 15.32 44.95
C ARG A 1161 -16.90 14.39 45.13
N GLU A 1162 -16.07 14.68 46.13
CA GLU A 1162 -14.90 13.89 46.49
C GLU A 1162 -14.74 13.84 48.01
N VAL A 1163 -14.33 12.67 48.52
CA VAL A 1163 -13.93 12.48 49.91
C VAL A 1163 -12.53 11.87 49.93
N GLN A 1164 -11.64 12.49 50.71
CA GLN A 1164 -10.25 12.07 50.85
C GLN A 1164 -10.04 11.28 52.14
N ALA A 1165 -9.25 10.22 52.04
CA ALA A 1165 -8.82 9.36 53.13
C ALA A 1165 -7.33 9.64 53.43
N PRO A 1166 -6.95 10.02 54.66
CA PRO A 1166 -5.55 10.11 55.04
C PRO A 1166 -4.91 8.70 55.11
N PRO A 1167 -3.57 8.61 55.09
CA PRO A 1167 -2.87 7.33 55.25
C PRO A 1167 -3.34 6.55 56.48
N GLY A 1168 -3.47 5.23 56.35
CA GLY A 1168 -4.00 4.34 57.38
C GLY A 1168 -5.53 4.20 57.41
N THR A 1169 -6.26 4.93 56.56
CA THR A 1169 -7.74 4.87 56.53
C THR A 1169 -8.22 3.73 55.63
N GLU A 1170 -8.85 2.72 56.23
CA GLU A 1170 -9.36 1.54 55.52
C GLU A 1170 -10.67 1.77 54.77
N ARG A 1171 -11.56 2.65 55.28
CA ARG A 1171 -12.91 2.85 54.72
C ARG A 1171 -13.32 4.32 54.71
N ILE A 1172 -13.95 4.74 53.61
CA ILE A 1172 -14.60 6.06 53.48
C ILE A 1172 -16.00 5.91 52.86
N ALA A 1173 -16.81 6.96 52.96
CA ALA A 1173 -18.16 7.02 52.41
C ALA A 1173 -18.43 8.37 51.74
N LEU A 1174 -19.13 8.36 50.62
CA LEU A 1174 -19.51 9.54 49.84
C LEU A 1174 -21.01 9.53 49.55
N GLU A 1175 -21.73 10.54 50.03
CA GLU A 1175 -23.15 10.74 49.71
C GLU A 1175 -23.33 11.27 48.28
N LEU A 1176 -24.29 10.75 47.51
CA LEU A 1176 -24.52 11.11 46.10
C LEU A 1176 -25.57 12.22 45.90
N GLY A 1177 -26.40 12.51 46.91
CA GLY A 1177 -27.34 13.64 46.92
C GLY A 1177 -28.75 13.28 46.49
#